data_AF-A0A212CVA9-F1
#
_entry.id   AF-A0A212CVA9-F1
#
_cell.length_a   1.000
_cell.length_b   1.000
_cell.length_c   1.000
_cell.angle_alpha   90.00
_cell.angle_beta   90.00
_cell.angle_gamma   90.00
#
_symmetry.space_group_name_H-M   'P 1'
#
loop_
_entity.id
_entity.type
_entity.pdbx_description
1 polymer ?
#
loop_
_entity_poly.entity_id
_entity_poly.type
_entity_poly.pdbx_seq_one_letter_code
_entity_poly.pdbx_strand_id
1 'polypeptide(L)'
;MSPDVPLLNDYKQDFFLKRFPQTVLGGPRLKLGYCAPPYIYVNQIVLFLVPWVLGGIGTLLYQLGILEDYYTAALSGGLMLFTAFVIQFTSSYARNKSVAVERMLTTDILAEEDEHEFTDCAGAETIKFLIPGKKHTANIVFHSVLAGLLCGLGTWYLLPNRITLLYGSVGGTVVLFVFGWMTLCIGEYSLIVNTPTESATFQTQDTYEITPLMRPVYIFFFISVDLAHRFMVNIPALEQMNQILHILFIFLPFFWALGTLPPPDALFLWAVEQVLEFGLGGSSMSTHLRLLIMFIISAGTAVASYFIPSTVGVVLFMTGLGFLLSLNLSEMVLVFKHSVTRHRVGTKSNALSSGSEIRFTWREYLFYSIVLVLALLETGLLHHFASFSQISKNSPQAVVGYTLMILFIILWILKEIQSVYIFGIFRNPFYPKDVQTVTLFLEKQTKLMKIGVVRRILINLGVAEYRDCFIGDSHCSGGALAELQCRHVGIMRDRLIQFIAKLQFAVTVLVASWTEKKRRKSTTTLGVLNIVFSPFVLVVIVFSTLLSSPLLPLFTLPLFLVGFPRPVQSWPGVVGTTACVCADTVYYCQMVPGLITALQSAVAAGSLGLLLPGSHYLGRFQDRLIWIMILECGYTYCCVNIKGLELQETSCHTAEARRVDEVFESAFEQEEYVKLCSINEHFGNVLTPCTVLPVKLYSDARNVLSGIIDSHDNLKEFKGDLVKVLLWILVQYCSRRSSMLENAHKTENKGKASLIILPALNTEPQTESPEDTDSLNSENLDDWSDDVFGEEPTIKKGKDEKDQLQVLPGINLPIPGSVESQNVGSHSTNTVTEESLYQAVALGYPAIDKGKQEAMAYIPLMEFSCSHSHLLSLPEKWMSNCLPNSKMKEMSSLFPEDWYQFILMQLECFPSKENASNVGEEIAKDRVLKDLYVRTVMTCYFSLFGVDNMIPSPGHILRVYSGVLPWSLALDWLTEKPDLFQLALKAFRYTLKLMIDKASLGPVEDFKGLINCLEEYESDWYIGLVSDEKWKEAVLQEKPYLFSLGYDPNMVRLKM
;
A
#
# COMPACT_ATOMS: atom_id res chain seq x y z
N MET A 1 34.01 21.02 -9.80
CA MET A 1 34.49 19.65 -9.51
C MET A 1 33.78 19.21 -8.25
N SER A 2 32.78 18.34 -8.35
CA SER A 2 32.13 17.78 -7.15
C SER A 2 33.02 16.65 -6.63
N PRO A 3 33.34 16.59 -5.33
CA PRO A 3 34.10 15.48 -4.76
C PRO A 3 33.36 14.17 -5.03
N ASP A 4 34.13 13.12 -5.29
CA ASP A 4 33.63 11.77 -5.53
C ASP A 4 32.78 11.34 -4.34
N VAL A 5 31.45 11.36 -4.49
CA VAL A 5 30.53 10.85 -3.47
C VAL A 5 30.83 9.37 -3.32
N PRO A 6 31.26 8.89 -2.13
CA PRO A 6 31.62 7.50 -1.94
C PRO A 6 30.42 6.60 -2.19
N LEU A 7 30.67 5.37 -2.68
CA LEU A 7 29.62 4.41 -3.04
C LEU A 7 28.68 4.08 -1.86
N LEU A 8 29.23 4.11 -0.65
CA LEU A 8 28.53 4.03 0.62
C LEU A 8 28.93 5.28 1.43
N ASN A 9 27.94 5.92 2.03
CA ASN A 9 28.19 6.94 3.05
C ASN A 9 28.91 6.30 4.24
N ASP A 10 29.78 7.03 4.94
CA ASP A 10 30.62 6.49 6.04
C ASP A 10 29.77 5.77 7.09
N TYR A 11 28.62 6.35 7.46
CA TYR A 11 27.63 5.73 8.33
C TYR A 11 27.11 4.37 7.80
N LYS A 12 26.78 4.29 6.50
CA LYS A 12 26.31 3.06 5.87
C LYS A 12 27.41 2.02 5.75
N GLN A 13 28.66 2.45 5.59
CA GLN A 13 29.82 1.57 5.56
C GLN A 13 30.06 0.93 6.94
N ASP A 14 30.01 1.71 8.02
CA ASP A 14 30.14 1.17 9.37
C ASP A 14 29.01 0.19 9.70
N PHE A 15 27.79 0.52 9.30
CA PHE A 15 26.65 -0.39 9.42
C PHE A 15 26.84 -1.70 8.65
N PHE A 16 27.36 -1.64 7.41
CA PHE A 16 27.68 -2.83 6.62
C PHE A 16 28.77 -3.68 7.28
N LEU A 17 29.85 -3.05 7.78
CA LEU A 17 30.96 -3.75 8.44
C LEU A 17 30.55 -4.41 9.76
N LYS A 18 29.51 -3.91 10.44
CA LYS A 18 28.91 -4.58 11.60
C LYS A 18 28.12 -5.83 11.20
N ARG A 19 27.24 -5.72 10.18
CA ARG A 19 26.29 -6.79 9.82
C ARG A 19 26.85 -7.88 8.91
N PHE A 20 27.76 -7.55 8.00
CA PHE A 20 28.28 -8.54 7.05
C PHE A 20 28.97 -9.74 7.72
N PRO A 21 29.88 -9.56 8.72
CA PRO A 21 30.44 -10.68 9.47
C PRO A 21 29.39 -11.49 10.24
N GLN A 22 28.37 -10.81 10.77
CA GLN A 22 27.25 -11.45 11.48
C GLN A 22 26.45 -12.36 10.54
N THR A 23 26.18 -11.93 9.31
CA THR A 23 25.51 -12.77 8.29
C THR A 23 26.39 -13.94 7.86
N VAL A 24 27.69 -13.73 7.63
CA VAL A 24 28.61 -14.82 7.20
C VAL A 24 28.72 -15.90 8.28
N LEU A 25 28.90 -15.51 9.54
CA LEU A 25 29.07 -16.43 10.68
C LEU A 25 27.75 -16.96 11.26
N GLY A 26 26.61 -16.52 10.74
CA GLY A 26 25.29 -17.03 11.12
C GLY A 26 24.75 -16.52 12.45
N GLY A 27 25.13 -15.31 12.87
CA GLY A 27 24.54 -14.64 14.03
C GLY A 27 25.49 -14.03 15.07
N PRO A 28 26.76 -14.48 15.24
CA PRO A 28 27.68 -13.87 16.20
C PRO A 28 27.96 -12.39 15.89
N ARG A 29 27.91 -11.52 16.92
CA ARG A 29 28.09 -10.06 16.78
C ARG A 29 29.51 -9.68 17.17
N LEU A 30 30.42 -9.69 16.19
CA LEU A 30 31.85 -9.42 16.40
C LEU A 30 32.19 -7.92 16.57
N LYS A 31 31.31 -7.00 16.14
CA LYS A 31 31.51 -5.55 16.25
C LYS A 31 30.20 -4.89 16.68
N LEU A 32 30.11 -4.48 17.95
CA LEU A 32 28.87 -3.92 18.55
C LEU A 32 28.76 -2.40 18.44
N GLY A 33 29.80 -1.69 18.00
CA GLY A 33 29.79 -0.23 17.85
C GLY A 33 29.99 0.55 19.16
N TYR A 34 29.85 -0.10 20.31
CA TYR A 34 30.18 0.42 21.64
C TYR A 34 31.09 -0.56 22.40
N CYS A 35 31.69 -0.11 23.52
CA CYS A 35 32.64 -0.91 24.29
C CYS A 35 31.94 -2.00 25.12
N ALA A 36 31.63 -3.13 24.47
CA ALA A 36 31.11 -4.32 25.15
C ALA A 36 32.23 -5.06 25.94
N PRO A 37 31.95 -5.59 27.15
CA PRO A 37 32.91 -6.38 27.91
C PRO A 37 33.44 -7.61 27.17
N PRO A 38 34.71 -7.99 27.36
CA PRO A 38 35.36 -9.07 26.61
C PRO A 38 34.69 -10.45 26.81
N TYR A 39 34.05 -10.68 27.95
CA TYR A 39 33.37 -11.95 28.24
C TYR A 39 32.19 -12.23 27.30
N ILE A 40 31.59 -11.20 26.69
CA ILE A 40 30.47 -11.37 25.75
C ILE A 40 30.95 -12.05 24.47
N TYR A 41 32.09 -11.59 23.93
CA TYR A 41 32.69 -12.19 22.74
C TYR A 41 33.15 -13.62 23.02
N VAL A 42 33.73 -13.88 24.20
CA VAL A 42 34.12 -15.23 24.61
C VAL A 42 32.91 -16.16 24.70
N ASN A 43 31.82 -15.72 25.34
CA ASN A 43 30.60 -16.51 25.45
C ASN A 43 29.98 -16.81 24.07
N GLN A 44 29.99 -15.86 23.13
CA GLN A 44 29.53 -16.10 21.75
C GLN A 44 30.40 -17.15 21.03
N ILE A 45 31.72 -17.08 21.17
CA ILE A 45 32.64 -18.06 20.56
C ILE A 45 32.43 -19.45 21.18
N VAL A 46 32.28 -19.53 22.50
CA VAL A 46 32.01 -20.80 23.19
C VAL A 46 30.71 -21.41 22.68
N LEU A 47 29.60 -20.65 22.65
CA LEU A 47 28.31 -21.12 22.14
C LEU A 47 28.38 -21.54 20.66
N PHE A 48 29.18 -20.85 19.84
CA PHE A 48 29.40 -21.19 18.44
C PHE A 48 30.13 -22.52 18.24
N LEU A 49 31.08 -22.88 19.12
CA LEU A 49 31.88 -24.10 19.00
C LEU A 49 31.25 -25.33 19.66
N VAL A 50 30.18 -25.18 20.44
CA VAL A 50 29.49 -26.31 21.12
C VAL A 50 29.15 -27.47 20.15
N PRO A 51 28.52 -27.24 18.98
CA PRO A 51 28.22 -28.32 18.02
C PRO A 51 29.45 -29.11 17.59
N TRP A 52 30.56 -28.40 17.31
CA TRP A 52 31.83 -29.03 16.91
C TRP A 52 32.40 -29.86 18.05
N VAL A 53 32.41 -29.37 19.28
CA VAL A 53 32.94 -30.13 20.42
C VAL A 53 32.14 -31.42 20.63
N LEU A 54 30.81 -31.33 20.64
CA LEU A 54 29.93 -32.48 20.86
C LEU A 54 29.97 -33.50 19.71
N GLY A 55 29.94 -33.02 18.46
CA GLY A 55 30.13 -33.87 17.29
C GLY A 55 31.53 -34.46 17.18
N GLY A 56 32.54 -33.68 17.56
CA GLY A 56 33.96 -34.05 17.62
C GLY A 56 34.20 -35.23 18.54
N ILE A 57 33.58 -35.26 19.73
CA ILE A 57 33.60 -36.41 20.64
C ILE A 57 33.08 -37.67 19.94
N GLY A 58 31.97 -37.56 19.21
CA GLY A 58 31.42 -38.66 18.40
C GLY A 58 32.39 -39.14 17.31
N THR A 59 32.99 -38.22 16.55
CA THR A 59 33.95 -38.55 15.48
C THR A 59 35.23 -39.19 16.02
N LEU A 60 35.71 -38.77 17.20
CA LEU A 60 36.91 -39.31 17.83
C LEU A 60 36.66 -40.74 18.32
N LEU A 61 35.53 -40.99 18.97
CA LEU A 61 35.15 -42.33 19.42
C LEU A 61 34.98 -43.32 18.25
N TYR A 62 34.52 -42.83 17.09
CA TYR A 62 34.50 -43.61 15.85
C TYR A 62 35.92 -43.94 15.35
N GLN A 63 36.82 -42.95 15.31
CA GLN A 63 38.21 -43.16 14.87
C GLN A 63 38.99 -44.10 15.79
N LEU A 64 38.68 -44.12 17.08
CA LEU A 64 39.24 -45.06 18.04
C LEU A 64 38.63 -46.48 17.93
N GLY A 65 37.64 -46.68 17.06
CA GLY A 65 36.98 -47.98 16.86
C GLY A 65 36.09 -48.41 18.01
N ILE A 66 35.68 -47.48 18.88
CA ILE A 66 34.88 -47.77 20.09
C ILE A 66 33.38 -47.86 19.74
N LEU A 67 32.91 -47.05 18.79
CA LEU A 67 31.52 -47.05 18.33
C LEU A 67 31.43 -47.16 16.80
N GLU A 68 30.39 -47.85 16.32
CA GLU A 68 30.05 -47.88 14.90
C GLU A 68 29.43 -46.55 14.43
N ASP A 69 29.35 -46.35 13.12
CA ASP A 69 28.95 -45.09 12.50
C ASP A 69 27.56 -44.60 12.95
N TYR A 70 26.54 -45.46 12.98
CA TYR A 70 25.19 -45.09 13.43
C TYR A 70 25.15 -44.66 14.91
N TYR A 71 25.87 -45.37 15.79
CA TYR A 71 25.88 -45.06 17.22
C TYR A 71 26.62 -43.75 17.50
N THR A 72 27.62 -43.38 16.68
CA THR A 72 28.33 -42.11 16.81
C THR A 72 27.45 -40.92 16.45
N ALA A 73 26.60 -41.06 15.43
CA ALA A 73 25.59 -40.09 15.04
C ALA A 73 24.52 -39.92 16.13
N ALA A 74 24.04 -41.04 16.69
CA ALA A 74 23.05 -41.02 17.77
C ALA A 74 23.59 -40.36 19.06
N LEU A 75 24.85 -40.64 19.42
CA LEU A 75 25.50 -40.06 20.60
C LEU A 75 25.68 -38.54 20.46
N SER A 76 26.26 -38.09 19.35
CA SER A 76 26.47 -36.65 19.07
C SER A 76 25.15 -35.89 19.03
N GLY A 77 24.14 -36.43 18.33
CA GLY A 77 22.81 -35.83 18.27
C GLY A 77 22.09 -35.80 19.63
N GLY A 78 22.22 -36.85 20.44
CA GLY A 78 21.66 -36.90 21.80
C GLY A 78 22.29 -35.89 22.75
N LEU A 79 23.62 -35.74 22.71
CA LEU A 79 24.36 -34.74 23.48
C LEU A 79 23.96 -33.31 23.07
N MET A 80 23.82 -33.07 21.76
CA MET A 80 23.42 -31.75 21.26
C MET A 80 21.96 -31.43 21.63
N LEU A 81 21.04 -32.40 21.52
CA LEU A 81 19.64 -32.23 21.92
C LEU A 81 19.52 -31.82 23.39
N PHE A 82 20.24 -32.51 24.28
CA PHE A 82 20.27 -32.18 25.70
C PHE A 82 20.79 -30.76 25.93
N THR A 83 21.92 -30.42 25.29
CA THR A 83 22.55 -29.10 25.42
C THR A 83 21.66 -27.97 24.88
N ALA A 84 20.97 -28.20 23.76
CA ALA A 84 20.04 -27.24 23.17
C ALA A 84 18.85 -26.96 24.11
N PHE A 85 18.28 -27.99 24.75
CA PHE A 85 17.23 -27.80 25.76
C PHE A 85 17.72 -27.00 26.96
N VAL A 86 18.94 -27.26 27.45
CA VAL A 86 19.53 -26.49 28.57
C VAL A 86 19.68 -25.02 28.18
N ILE A 87 20.18 -24.73 26.99
CA ILE A 87 20.36 -23.35 26.48
C ILE A 87 19.01 -22.63 26.36
N GLN A 88 18.01 -23.26 25.72
CA GLN A 88 16.69 -22.65 25.55
C GLN A 88 15.92 -22.47 26.86
N PHE A 89 16.01 -23.43 27.78
CA PHE A 89 15.36 -23.33 29.08
C PHE A 89 15.99 -22.22 29.93
N THR A 90 17.31 -22.06 29.86
CA THR A 90 18.03 -20.95 30.52
C THR A 90 17.58 -19.59 29.97
N SER A 91 17.40 -19.45 28.66
CA SER A 91 16.87 -18.23 28.04
C SER A 91 15.43 -17.93 28.45
N SER A 92 14.56 -18.95 28.45
CA SER A 92 13.16 -18.83 28.91
C SER A 92 13.06 -18.40 30.38
N TYR A 93 13.90 -18.98 31.24
CA TYR A 93 13.99 -18.63 32.65
C TYR A 93 14.47 -17.18 32.85
N ALA A 94 15.47 -16.74 32.09
CA ALA A 94 15.97 -15.35 32.15
C ALA A 94 14.89 -14.33 31.75
N ARG A 95 14.07 -14.63 30.74
CA ARG A 95 12.96 -13.77 30.27
C ARG A 95 11.89 -13.55 31.34
N ASN A 96 11.53 -14.60 32.09
CA ASN A 96 10.51 -14.50 33.14
C ASN A 96 10.96 -13.66 34.34
N LYS A 97 12.27 -13.45 34.51
CA LYS A 97 12.85 -12.74 35.66
C LYS A 97 12.99 -11.22 35.43
N SER A 98 12.97 -10.75 34.18
CA SER A 98 13.30 -9.35 33.81
C SER A 98 12.07 -8.47 33.51
N VAL A 99 11.01 -8.51 34.33
CA VAL A 99 9.77 -7.72 34.12
C VAL A 99 9.86 -6.28 34.67
N ALA A 100 11.05 -5.78 35.03
CA ALA A 100 11.20 -4.42 35.55
C ALA A 100 12.46 -3.72 35.01
N VAL A 101 12.41 -3.23 33.77
CA VAL A 101 13.29 -2.14 33.32
C VAL A 101 12.46 -1.19 32.44
N GLU A 102 12.28 0.04 32.91
CA GLU A 102 11.68 1.14 32.15
C GLU A 102 12.49 1.36 30.87
N ARG A 103 11.82 1.30 29.71
CA ARG A 103 12.39 1.73 28.44
C ARG A 103 12.50 3.25 28.44
N MET A 104 13.71 3.80 28.48
CA MET A 104 13.94 5.18 28.07
C MET A 104 13.71 5.28 26.56
N LEU A 105 12.64 5.97 26.19
CA LEU A 105 12.29 6.29 24.81
C LEU A 105 13.34 7.29 24.27
N THR A 106 14.25 6.83 23.42
CA THR A 106 15.17 7.69 22.67
C THR A 106 14.74 7.75 21.21
N THR A 107 14.76 8.95 20.66
CA THR A 107 14.21 9.33 19.37
C THR A 107 15.23 9.09 18.24
N ASP A 108 15.31 7.87 17.68
CA ASP A 108 15.73 7.64 16.27
C ASP A 108 15.63 6.15 15.85
N ILE A 109 14.55 5.81 15.14
CA ILE A 109 14.14 4.42 14.79
C ILE A 109 15.13 3.70 13.83
N LEU A 110 16.06 4.40 13.19
CA LEU A 110 17.03 3.78 12.25
C LEU A 110 18.42 3.51 12.85
N ALA A 111 18.71 4.04 14.05
CA ALA A 111 19.97 3.88 14.76
C ALA A 111 19.84 3.04 16.05
N GLU A 112 18.67 2.47 16.32
CA GLU A 112 18.40 1.57 17.46
C GLU A 112 19.14 0.22 17.33
N GLU A 113 20.43 0.22 17.60
CA GLU A 113 21.05 -0.90 18.32
C GLU A 113 21.01 -0.50 19.79
N ASP A 114 19.99 -0.95 20.55
CA ASP A 114 19.83 -0.73 21.99
C ASP A 114 21.21 -0.82 22.69
N GLU A 115 21.71 0.27 23.25
CA GLU A 115 22.92 0.24 24.07
C GLU A 115 22.60 -0.56 25.34
N HIS A 116 23.01 -1.82 25.37
CA HIS A 116 22.79 -2.68 26.52
C HIS A 116 23.88 -2.46 27.57
N GLU A 117 23.49 -2.02 28.76
CA GLU A 117 24.36 -2.05 29.94
C GLU A 117 24.45 -3.48 30.50
N PHE A 118 25.66 -4.03 30.53
CA PHE A 118 25.90 -5.39 31.00
C PHE A 118 26.41 -5.39 32.45
N THR A 119 25.58 -5.88 33.37
CA THR A 119 25.89 -5.90 34.81
C THR A 119 26.74 -7.11 35.22
N ASP A 120 26.47 -8.29 34.66
CA ASP A 120 27.14 -9.56 35.02
C ASP A 120 27.29 -10.54 33.83
N CYS A 121 28.28 -11.44 33.91
CA CYS A 121 28.54 -12.47 32.87
C CYS A 121 27.36 -13.44 32.65
N ALA A 122 26.56 -13.70 33.68
CA ALA A 122 25.34 -14.52 33.64
C ALA A 122 24.09 -13.73 34.05
N GLY A 123 24.14 -12.39 33.97
CA GLY A 123 22.99 -11.54 34.22
C GLY A 123 21.85 -11.85 33.23
N ALA A 124 20.60 -11.60 33.64
CA ALA A 124 19.44 -11.84 32.78
C ALA A 124 19.53 -11.04 31.48
N GLU A 125 20.08 -9.81 31.52
CA GLU A 125 20.31 -8.97 30.34
C GLU A 125 21.37 -9.58 29.40
N THR A 126 22.48 -10.07 29.93
CA THR A 126 23.53 -10.75 29.15
C THR A 126 23.02 -12.03 28.48
N ILE A 127 22.19 -12.82 29.19
CA ILE A 127 21.58 -14.03 28.64
C ILE A 127 20.56 -13.68 27.55
N LYS A 128 19.73 -12.65 27.77
CA LYS A 128 18.74 -12.16 26.79
C LYS A 128 19.41 -11.61 25.52
N PHE A 129 20.56 -10.96 25.68
CA PHE A 129 21.36 -10.46 24.56
C PHE A 129 22.03 -11.59 23.76
N LEU A 130 22.64 -12.57 24.46
CA LEU A 130 23.33 -13.69 23.82
C LEU A 130 22.35 -14.67 23.15
N ILE A 131 21.24 -14.99 23.84
CA ILE A 131 20.23 -15.96 23.41
C ILE A 131 18.85 -15.28 23.52
N PRO A 132 18.46 -14.47 22.51
CA PRO A 132 17.10 -13.96 22.43
C PRO A 132 16.12 -15.13 22.38
N GLY A 133 15.37 -15.33 23.46
CA GLY A 133 14.44 -16.45 23.57
C GLY A 133 13.38 -16.45 22.47
N LYS A 134 12.98 -17.63 22.01
CA LYS A 134 11.94 -17.81 20.99
C LYS A 134 10.56 -17.35 21.51
N LYS A 135 9.72 -16.84 20.60
CA LYS A 135 8.38 -16.33 20.91
C LYS A 135 7.41 -17.44 21.29
N HIS A 136 7.47 -18.58 20.60
CA HIS A 136 6.54 -19.69 20.78
C HIS A 136 7.19 -20.88 21.49
N THR A 137 6.53 -21.43 22.51
CA THR A 137 7.02 -22.62 23.24
C THR A 137 7.17 -23.85 22.33
N ALA A 138 6.30 -23.98 21.33
CA ALA A 138 6.41 -25.05 20.32
C ALA A 138 7.73 -24.96 19.53
N ASN A 139 8.16 -23.74 19.19
CA ASN A 139 9.39 -23.50 18.46
C ASN A 139 10.63 -23.81 19.31
N ILE A 140 10.58 -23.58 20.63
CA ILE A 140 11.65 -23.98 21.56
C ILE A 140 11.91 -25.49 21.46
N VAL A 141 10.86 -26.30 21.54
CA VAL A 141 10.97 -27.76 21.46
C VAL A 141 11.40 -28.19 20.06
N PHE A 142 10.75 -27.66 19.03
CA PHE A 142 11.02 -28.01 17.65
C PHE A 142 12.46 -27.70 17.22
N HIS A 143 12.95 -26.48 17.49
CA HIS A 143 14.33 -26.10 17.15
C HIS A 143 15.37 -26.90 17.94
N SER A 144 15.10 -27.26 19.20
CA SER A 144 16.02 -28.08 20.02
C SER A 144 16.14 -29.52 19.48
N VAL A 145 15.01 -30.12 19.09
CA VAL A 145 15.01 -31.45 18.44
C VAL A 145 15.71 -31.38 17.09
N LEU A 146 15.44 -30.34 16.31
CA LEU A 146 16.05 -30.15 14.99
C LEU A 146 17.57 -29.96 15.10
N ALA A 147 18.07 -29.26 16.11
CA ALA A 147 19.50 -29.10 16.36
C ALA A 147 20.18 -30.43 16.71
N GLY A 148 19.53 -31.27 17.54
CA GLY A 148 20.02 -32.62 17.83
C GLY A 148 20.12 -33.50 16.58
N LEU A 149 19.08 -33.48 15.74
CA LEU A 149 19.08 -34.20 14.46
C LEU A 149 20.16 -33.67 13.51
N LEU A 150 20.33 -32.35 13.43
CA LEU A 150 21.32 -31.70 12.59
C LEU A 150 22.74 -32.08 12.99
N CYS A 151 23.06 -32.04 14.29
CA CYS A 151 24.37 -32.40 14.80
C CYS A 151 24.68 -33.90 14.62
N GLY A 152 23.70 -34.77 14.89
CA GLY A 152 23.86 -36.21 14.72
C GLY A 152 24.07 -36.62 13.26
N LEU A 153 23.18 -36.18 12.36
CA LEU A 153 23.31 -36.46 10.93
C LEU A 153 24.50 -35.74 10.31
N GLY A 154 24.83 -34.53 10.77
CA GLY A 154 26.02 -33.79 10.36
C GLY A 154 27.32 -34.50 10.75
N THR A 155 27.38 -35.08 11.96
CA THR A 155 28.49 -35.94 12.39
C THR A 155 28.65 -37.13 11.46
N TRP A 156 27.54 -37.76 11.06
CA TRP A 156 27.54 -38.91 10.15
C TRP A 156 27.92 -38.55 8.71
N TYR A 157 27.57 -37.34 8.28
CA TYR A 157 27.92 -36.77 6.98
C TYR A 157 29.42 -36.46 6.89
N LEU A 158 30.00 -35.87 7.93
CA LEU A 158 31.40 -35.43 7.96
C LEU A 158 32.41 -36.48 8.45
N LEU A 159 32.05 -37.77 8.50
CA LEU A 159 32.98 -38.80 8.97
C LEU A 159 34.24 -38.87 8.08
N PRO A 160 35.46 -38.69 8.62
CA PRO A 160 36.69 -38.62 7.82
C PRO A 160 36.98 -39.86 6.96
N ASN A 161 36.67 -41.06 7.48
CA ASN A 161 36.85 -42.31 6.72
C ASN A 161 35.97 -42.33 5.47
N ARG A 162 34.77 -41.75 5.53
CA ARG A 162 33.80 -41.73 4.43
C ARG A 162 34.19 -40.71 3.37
N ILE A 163 34.58 -39.50 3.78
CA ILE A 163 35.10 -38.49 2.85
C ILE A 163 36.36 -39.00 2.14
N THR A 164 37.23 -39.71 2.86
CA THR A 164 38.44 -40.31 2.27
C THR A 164 38.10 -41.38 1.24
N LEU A 165 37.03 -42.18 1.45
CA LEU A 165 36.55 -43.13 0.45
C LEU A 165 35.98 -42.42 -0.80
N LEU A 166 35.34 -41.26 -0.66
CA LEU A 166 34.79 -40.51 -1.80
C LEU A 166 35.85 -39.83 -2.68
N TYR A 167 36.95 -39.33 -2.09
CA TYR A 167 37.94 -38.51 -2.80
C TYR A 167 39.32 -39.15 -2.97
N GLY A 168 39.62 -40.23 -2.25
CA GLY A 168 40.92 -40.90 -2.29
C GLY A 168 42.12 -40.07 -1.83
N SER A 169 41.88 -38.89 -1.22
CA SER A 169 42.94 -37.96 -0.78
C SER A 169 42.74 -37.53 0.66
N VAL A 170 43.77 -37.71 1.49
CA VAL A 170 43.74 -37.34 2.92
C VAL A 170 43.70 -35.81 3.09
N GLY A 171 44.41 -35.07 2.24
CA GLY A 171 44.42 -33.60 2.27
C GLY A 171 43.05 -32.98 2.00
N GLY A 172 42.32 -33.47 0.99
CA GLY A 172 40.96 -33.03 0.69
C GLY A 172 39.98 -33.33 1.83
N THR A 173 40.12 -34.49 2.48
CA THR A 173 39.32 -34.88 3.65
C THR A 173 39.46 -33.89 4.81
N VAL A 174 40.68 -33.48 5.15
CA VAL A 174 40.90 -32.55 6.27
C VAL A 174 40.26 -31.19 5.99
N VAL A 175 40.39 -30.67 4.76
CA VAL A 175 39.77 -29.41 4.35
C VAL A 175 38.24 -29.51 4.43
N LEU A 176 37.65 -30.57 3.87
CA LEU A 176 36.21 -30.83 3.91
C LEU A 176 35.69 -31.01 5.34
N PHE A 177 36.45 -31.65 6.20
CA PHE A 177 36.10 -31.84 7.61
C PHE A 177 36.07 -30.51 8.37
N VAL A 178 37.14 -29.73 8.32
CA VAL A 178 37.28 -28.46 9.07
C VAL A 178 36.25 -27.43 8.60
N PHE A 179 36.16 -27.18 7.29
CA PHE A 179 35.22 -26.22 6.77
C PHE A 179 33.77 -26.74 6.78
N GLY A 180 33.56 -28.05 6.68
CA GLY A 180 32.24 -28.66 6.86
C GLY A 180 31.70 -28.47 8.27
N TRP A 181 32.53 -28.67 9.30
CA TRP A 181 32.14 -28.39 10.69
C TRP A 181 31.85 -26.91 10.92
N MET A 182 32.60 -26.03 10.26
CA MET A 182 32.30 -24.59 10.28
C MET A 182 30.90 -24.31 9.72
N THR A 183 30.54 -24.89 8.56
CA THR A 183 29.18 -24.76 7.99
C THR A 183 28.08 -25.29 8.93
N LEU A 184 28.31 -26.43 9.60
CA LEU A 184 27.36 -26.98 10.58
C LEU A 184 27.19 -26.05 11.79
N CYS A 185 28.29 -25.53 12.35
CA CYS A 185 28.23 -24.60 13.48
C CYS A 185 27.46 -23.33 13.13
N ILE A 186 27.67 -22.78 11.92
CA ILE A 186 26.94 -21.62 11.40
C ILE A 186 25.42 -21.91 11.32
N GLY A 187 25.03 -23.10 10.87
CA GLY A 187 23.63 -23.52 10.80
C GLY A 187 22.98 -23.72 12.16
N GLU A 188 23.68 -24.39 13.09
CA GLU A 188 23.18 -24.67 14.44
C GLU A 188 23.13 -23.43 15.33
N TYR A 189 24.10 -22.53 15.20
CA TYR A 189 24.11 -21.26 15.96
C TYR A 189 22.89 -20.40 15.60
N SER A 190 22.56 -20.30 14.30
CA SER A 190 21.37 -19.59 13.81
C SER A 190 20.06 -20.17 14.37
N LEU A 191 20.04 -21.47 14.63
CA LEU A 191 18.87 -22.20 15.11
C LEU A 191 18.63 -21.98 16.61
N ILE A 192 19.69 -22.11 17.42
CA ILE A 192 19.61 -22.15 18.89
C ILE A 192 19.87 -20.79 19.55
N VAL A 193 20.91 -20.08 19.11
CA VAL A 193 21.45 -18.93 19.85
C VAL A 193 20.85 -17.63 19.34
N ASN A 194 21.21 -17.21 18.13
CA ASN A 194 20.74 -15.96 17.57
C ASN A 194 20.54 -16.08 16.06
N THR A 195 19.41 -15.60 15.57
CA THR A 195 19.11 -15.55 14.14
C THR A 195 19.87 -14.40 13.48
N PRO A 196 20.68 -14.65 12.43
CA PRO A 196 21.35 -13.59 11.69
C PRO A 196 20.34 -12.74 10.92
N THR A 197 20.71 -11.49 10.63
CA THR A 197 20.05 -10.71 9.57
C THR A 197 20.46 -11.32 8.23
N GLU A 198 19.57 -12.10 7.63
CA GLU A 198 19.81 -12.69 6.32
C GLU A 198 19.73 -11.63 5.22
N SER A 199 20.52 -11.80 4.15
CA SER A 199 20.45 -10.92 2.97
C SER A 199 19.25 -11.25 2.08
N ALA A 200 18.77 -12.49 2.11
CA ALA A 200 17.57 -12.96 1.42
C ALA A 200 16.35 -12.99 2.36
N THR A 201 15.63 -11.87 2.47
CA THR A 201 14.38 -11.78 3.23
C THR A 201 13.18 -11.69 2.29
N PHE A 202 12.26 -12.65 2.39
CA PHE A 202 11.00 -12.63 1.62
C PHE A 202 9.88 -11.89 2.37
N GLN A 203 9.69 -12.19 3.66
CA GLN A 203 8.78 -11.44 4.54
C GLN A 203 9.60 -10.56 5.49
N THR A 204 9.19 -9.30 5.65
CA THR A 204 9.83 -8.38 6.60
C THR A 204 9.47 -8.71 8.05
N GLN A 205 8.31 -9.31 8.27
CA GLN A 205 7.85 -9.76 9.58
C GLN A 205 7.88 -11.28 9.65
N ASP A 206 8.74 -11.82 10.51
CA ASP A 206 8.79 -13.25 10.78
C ASP A 206 7.84 -13.62 11.93
N THR A 207 6.57 -13.83 11.58
CA THR A 207 5.51 -14.18 12.55
C THR A 207 5.70 -15.57 13.13
N TYR A 208 6.18 -16.53 12.33
CA TYR A 208 6.27 -17.95 12.70
C TYR A 208 7.69 -18.41 13.05
N GLU A 209 8.68 -17.52 13.05
CA GLU A 209 10.10 -17.81 13.28
C GLU A 209 10.66 -18.83 12.26
N ILE A 210 10.36 -18.61 10.97
CA ILE A 210 10.84 -19.45 9.87
C ILE A 210 12.29 -19.09 9.50
N THR A 211 12.72 -17.84 9.71
CA THR A 211 14.08 -17.37 9.40
C THR A 211 15.17 -18.25 10.03
N PRO A 212 15.11 -18.66 11.32
CA PRO A 212 16.09 -19.57 11.90
C PRO A 212 16.24 -20.93 11.19
N LEU A 213 15.22 -21.38 10.46
CA LEU A 213 15.23 -22.67 9.76
C LEU A 213 15.95 -22.62 8.41
N MET A 214 16.25 -21.42 7.92
CA MET A 214 16.97 -21.19 6.67
C MET A 214 18.17 -22.12 6.46
N ARG A 215 19.17 -21.97 7.33
CA ARG A 215 20.46 -22.65 7.20
C ARG A 215 20.34 -24.16 7.44
N PRO A 216 19.62 -24.63 8.49
CA PRO A 216 19.36 -26.04 8.69
C PRO A 216 18.70 -26.74 7.50
N VAL A 217 17.69 -26.13 6.86
CA VAL A 217 16.98 -26.76 5.72
C VAL A 217 17.93 -27.08 4.58
N TYR A 218 18.84 -26.16 4.22
CA TYR A 218 19.85 -26.43 3.20
C TYR A 218 20.83 -27.51 3.63
N ILE A 219 21.28 -27.52 4.89
CA ILE A 219 22.17 -28.57 5.38
C ILE A 219 21.48 -29.94 5.30
N PHE A 220 20.21 -30.04 5.71
CA PHE A 220 19.43 -31.28 5.59
C PHE A 220 19.27 -31.72 4.13
N PHE A 221 19.11 -30.80 3.18
CA PHE A 221 19.08 -31.13 1.76
C PHE A 221 20.36 -31.87 1.33
N PHE A 222 21.53 -31.34 1.68
CA PHE A 222 22.82 -31.97 1.34
C PHE A 222 22.97 -33.35 2.00
N ILE A 223 22.62 -33.44 3.28
CA ILE A 223 22.63 -34.70 4.04
C ILE A 223 21.68 -35.73 3.40
N SER A 224 20.49 -35.30 2.96
CA SER A 224 19.51 -36.22 2.36
C SER A 224 19.97 -36.84 1.05
N VAL A 225 20.74 -36.09 0.23
CA VAL A 225 21.33 -36.62 -1.00
C VAL A 225 22.42 -37.65 -0.68
N ASP A 226 23.26 -37.38 0.32
CA ASP A 226 24.27 -38.35 0.78
C ASP A 226 23.62 -39.59 1.39
N LEU A 227 22.53 -39.43 2.14
CA LEU A 227 21.75 -40.55 2.67
C LEU A 227 21.09 -41.37 1.55
N ALA A 228 20.56 -40.71 0.52
CA ALA A 228 20.04 -41.38 -0.67
C ALA A 228 21.12 -42.17 -1.39
N HIS A 229 22.33 -41.62 -1.54
CA HIS A 229 23.49 -42.33 -2.09
C HIS A 229 23.85 -43.58 -1.26
N ARG A 230 23.69 -43.53 0.06
CA ARG A 230 23.97 -44.68 0.94
C ARG A 230 22.94 -45.80 0.80
N PHE A 231 21.66 -45.47 0.63
CA PHE A 231 20.59 -46.47 0.56
C PHE A 231 20.30 -46.96 -0.86
N MET A 232 20.60 -46.17 -1.89
CA MET A 232 20.43 -46.53 -3.30
C MET A 232 21.75 -47.08 -3.86
N VAL A 233 21.88 -48.41 -3.94
CA VAL A 233 23.10 -49.06 -4.44
C VAL A 233 23.22 -48.91 -5.97
N ASN A 234 24.40 -48.52 -6.46
CA ASN A 234 24.85 -48.52 -7.88
C ASN A 234 24.25 -47.46 -8.83
N ILE A 235 24.23 -46.18 -8.46
CA ILE A 235 23.95 -45.08 -9.42
C ILE A 235 25.17 -44.14 -9.50
N PRO A 236 25.98 -44.17 -10.58
CA PRO A 236 27.21 -43.36 -10.68
C PRO A 236 26.92 -41.85 -10.74
N ALA A 237 25.75 -41.45 -11.26
CA ALA A 237 25.33 -40.05 -11.26
C ALA A 237 25.10 -39.51 -9.84
N LEU A 238 24.61 -40.36 -8.92
CA LEU A 238 24.34 -39.98 -7.53
C LEU A 238 25.64 -39.83 -6.73
N GLU A 239 26.65 -40.66 -7.03
CA GLU A 239 27.99 -40.53 -6.48
C GLU A 239 28.66 -39.22 -6.91
N GLN A 240 28.62 -38.89 -8.22
CA GLN A 240 29.14 -37.63 -8.74
C GLN A 240 28.43 -36.42 -8.13
N MET A 241 27.10 -36.48 -8.01
CA MET A 241 26.33 -35.42 -7.37
C MET A 241 26.72 -35.27 -5.90
N ASN A 242 26.92 -36.38 -5.18
CA ASN A 242 27.35 -36.35 -3.79
C ASN A 242 28.75 -35.72 -3.63
N GLN A 243 29.70 -36.05 -4.51
CA GLN A 243 31.01 -35.39 -4.56
C GLN A 243 30.86 -33.87 -4.77
N ILE A 244 30.12 -33.45 -5.80
CA ILE A 244 29.92 -32.01 -6.07
C ILE A 244 29.29 -31.30 -4.86
N LEU A 245 28.28 -31.91 -4.22
CA LEU A 245 27.62 -31.34 -3.06
C LEU A 245 28.54 -31.22 -1.85
N HIS A 246 29.43 -32.18 -1.59
CA HIS A 246 30.42 -32.05 -0.50
C HIS A 246 31.37 -30.85 -0.72
N ILE A 247 31.76 -30.56 -1.96
CA ILE A 247 32.54 -29.35 -2.28
C ILE A 247 31.69 -28.09 -2.06
N LEU A 248 30.45 -28.10 -2.58
CA LEU A 248 29.52 -26.98 -2.48
C LEU A 248 29.12 -26.68 -1.02
N PHE A 249 29.14 -27.69 -0.14
CA PHE A 249 28.82 -27.58 1.29
C PHE A 249 29.75 -26.62 2.04
N ILE A 250 31.04 -26.57 1.66
CA ILE A 250 32.00 -25.61 2.22
C ILE A 250 31.66 -24.17 1.80
N PHE A 251 31.07 -23.98 0.62
CA PHE A 251 30.74 -22.66 0.09
C PHE A 251 29.35 -22.16 0.51
N LEU A 252 28.58 -22.97 1.25
CA LEU A 252 27.23 -22.62 1.70
C LEU A 252 27.15 -21.30 2.49
N PRO A 253 28.10 -20.98 3.40
CA PRO A 253 28.14 -19.67 4.07
C PRO A 253 28.25 -18.48 3.13
N PHE A 254 28.96 -18.63 2.00
CA PHE A 254 29.05 -17.58 0.99
C PHE A 254 27.74 -17.40 0.22
N PHE A 255 27.04 -18.48 -0.10
CA PHE A 255 25.73 -18.40 -0.77
C PHE A 255 24.67 -17.77 0.13
N TRP A 256 24.68 -18.04 1.44
CA TRP A 256 23.83 -17.32 2.40
C TRP A 256 24.19 -15.84 2.47
N ALA A 257 25.47 -15.49 2.57
CA ALA A 257 25.91 -14.10 2.63
C ALA A 257 25.50 -13.31 1.37
N LEU A 258 25.63 -13.91 0.18
CA LEU A 258 25.23 -13.31 -1.10
C LEU A 258 23.72 -13.24 -1.30
N GLY A 259 22.91 -13.96 -0.51
CA GLY A 259 21.45 -13.97 -0.62
C GLY A 259 20.96 -14.68 -1.89
N THR A 260 21.75 -15.60 -2.44
CA THR A 260 21.37 -16.39 -3.62
C THR A 260 20.39 -17.50 -3.26
N LEU A 261 20.40 -17.95 -2.00
CA LEU A 261 19.55 -19.03 -1.50
C LEU A 261 18.23 -18.46 -0.94
N PRO A 262 17.06 -18.98 -1.38
CA PRO A 262 15.75 -18.48 -0.95
C PRO A 262 15.42 -18.87 0.49
N PRO A 263 14.58 -18.07 1.19
CA PRO A 263 13.98 -18.51 2.44
C PRO A 263 13.02 -19.69 2.26
N PRO A 264 12.84 -20.58 3.26
CA PRO A 264 12.10 -21.82 3.07
C PRO A 264 10.64 -21.59 2.67
N ASP A 265 10.05 -20.49 3.17
CA ASP A 265 8.73 -20.02 2.78
C ASP A 265 8.67 -19.60 1.30
N ALA A 266 9.62 -18.81 0.82
CA ALA A 266 9.71 -18.41 -0.59
C ALA A 266 10.01 -19.61 -1.49
N LEU A 267 10.92 -20.50 -1.08
CA LEU A 267 11.28 -21.70 -1.82
C LEU A 267 10.08 -22.63 -1.97
N PHE A 268 9.34 -22.87 -0.90
CA PHE A 268 8.14 -23.70 -0.93
C PHE A 268 7.07 -23.11 -1.84
N LEU A 269 6.74 -21.82 -1.67
CA LEU A 269 5.73 -21.15 -2.50
C LEU A 269 6.13 -21.10 -3.96
N TRP A 270 7.40 -20.79 -4.26
CA TRP A 270 7.95 -20.83 -5.61
C TRP A 270 7.87 -22.25 -6.20
N ALA A 271 8.27 -23.28 -5.45
CA ALA A 271 8.23 -24.65 -5.94
C ALA A 271 6.80 -25.12 -6.24
N VAL A 272 5.84 -24.81 -5.37
CA VAL A 272 4.41 -25.09 -5.59
C VAL A 272 3.91 -24.36 -6.84
N GLU A 273 4.25 -23.09 -7.03
CA GLU A 273 3.89 -22.31 -8.21
C GLU A 273 4.51 -22.90 -9.49
N GLN A 274 5.80 -23.23 -9.49
CA GLN A 274 6.46 -23.84 -10.66
C GLN A 274 5.85 -25.21 -11.03
N VAL A 275 5.51 -26.04 -10.04
CA VAL A 275 4.86 -27.33 -10.30
C VAL A 275 3.42 -27.12 -10.77
N LEU A 276 2.70 -26.14 -10.24
CA LEU A 276 1.35 -25.82 -10.71
C LEU A 276 1.37 -25.33 -12.15
N GLU A 277 2.21 -24.34 -12.49
CA GLU A 277 2.28 -23.73 -13.81
C GLU A 277 2.83 -24.69 -14.87
N PHE A 278 4.04 -25.23 -14.65
CA PHE A 278 4.73 -26.03 -15.65
C PHE A 278 4.44 -27.53 -15.52
N GLY A 279 4.09 -28.01 -14.32
CA GLY A 279 3.81 -29.42 -14.07
C GLY A 279 2.36 -29.80 -14.28
N LEU A 280 1.43 -28.97 -13.80
CA LEU A 280 -0.01 -29.23 -13.80
C LEU A 280 -0.80 -28.35 -14.79
N GLY A 281 -0.17 -27.36 -15.42
CA GLY A 281 -0.79 -26.48 -16.42
C GLY A 281 -1.71 -25.39 -15.85
N GLY A 282 -1.52 -25.01 -14.58
CA GLY A 282 -2.22 -23.90 -13.95
C GLY A 282 -1.64 -22.51 -14.30
N SER A 283 -2.21 -21.46 -13.73
CA SER A 283 -1.67 -20.08 -13.79
C SER A 283 -1.12 -19.64 -12.43
N SER A 284 -0.35 -18.56 -12.40
CA SER A 284 0.04 -17.92 -11.14
C SER A 284 -1.20 -17.45 -10.37
N MET A 285 -1.14 -17.54 -9.05
CA MET A 285 -2.28 -17.28 -8.18
C MET A 285 -2.09 -16.00 -7.38
N SER A 286 -3.19 -15.26 -7.19
CA SER A 286 -3.17 -13.96 -6.50
C SER A 286 -2.89 -14.03 -4.99
N THR A 287 -3.09 -15.19 -4.35
CA THR A 287 -2.87 -15.38 -2.90
C THR A 287 -2.29 -16.76 -2.60
N HIS A 288 -1.52 -16.87 -1.52
CA HIS A 288 -0.91 -18.13 -1.07
C HIS A 288 -1.96 -19.24 -0.78
N LEU A 289 -3.11 -18.89 -0.19
CA LEU A 289 -4.18 -19.86 0.07
C LEU A 289 -4.78 -20.39 -1.23
N ARG A 290 -5.04 -19.49 -2.20
CA ARG A 290 -5.56 -19.87 -3.52
C ARG A 290 -4.57 -20.73 -4.29
N LEU A 291 -3.27 -20.42 -4.20
CA LEU A 291 -2.19 -21.25 -4.75
C LEU A 291 -2.24 -22.69 -4.24
N LEU A 292 -2.33 -22.86 -2.91
CA LEU A 292 -2.38 -24.19 -2.30
C LEU A 292 -3.65 -24.96 -2.66
N ILE A 293 -4.81 -24.30 -2.64
CA ILE A 293 -6.09 -24.93 -3.01
C ILE A 293 -6.05 -25.38 -4.48
N MET A 294 -5.63 -24.51 -5.40
CA MET A 294 -5.53 -24.86 -6.81
C MET A 294 -4.51 -25.97 -7.04
N PHE A 295 -3.36 -25.95 -6.36
CA PHE A 295 -2.39 -27.03 -6.41
C PHE A 295 -2.98 -28.38 -5.98
N ILE A 296 -3.69 -28.43 -4.84
CA ILE A 296 -4.30 -29.67 -4.34
C ILE A 296 -5.37 -30.17 -5.31
N ILE A 297 -6.23 -29.30 -5.81
CA ILE A 297 -7.27 -29.69 -6.76
C ILE A 297 -6.63 -30.20 -8.05
N SER A 298 -5.70 -29.45 -8.65
CA SER A 298 -5.02 -29.84 -9.89
C SER A 298 -4.21 -31.14 -9.73
N ALA A 299 -3.48 -31.32 -8.63
CA ALA A 299 -2.81 -32.58 -8.32
C ALA A 299 -3.82 -33.73 -8.16
N GLY A 300 -4.94 -33.48 -7.49
CA GLY A 300 -6.06 -34.42 -7.39
C GLY A 300 -6.64 -34.79 -8.75
N THR A 301 -6.78 -33.83 -9.68
CA THR A 301 -7.25 -34.11 -11.05
C THR A 301 -6.28 -34.99 -11.84
N ALA A 302 -4.97 -34.76 -11.70
CA ALA A 302 -3.93 -35.59 -12.33
C ALA A 302 -3.88 -37.01 -11.74
N VAL A 303 -4.12 -37.16 -10.43
CA VAL A 303 -4.24 -38.48 -9.80
C VAL A 303 -5.54 -39.17 -10.22
N ALA A 304 -6.66 -38.45 -10.29
CA ALA A 304 -7.94 -39.00 -10.72
C ALA A 304 -7.92 -39.46 -12.18
N SER A 305 -7.24 -38.72 -13.07
CA SER A 305 -7.12 -39.10 -14.48
C SER A 305 -6.37 -40.41 -14.68
N TYR A 306 -5.40 -40.72 -13.81
CA TYR A 306 -4.68 -42.00 -13.82
C TYR A 306 -5.62 -43.22 -13.62
N PHE A 307 -6.72 -43.05 -12.89
CA PHE A 307 -7.69 -44.13 -12.65
C PHE A 307 -8.74 -44.30 -13.74
N ILE A 308 -8.78 -43.42 -14.75
CA ILE A 308 -9.75 -43.51 -15.85
C ILE A 308 -9.18 -44.42 -16.95
N PRO A 309 -9.81 -45.59 -17.25
CA PRO A 309 -9.27 -46.56 -18.19
C PRO A 309 -9.45 -46.17 -19.67
N SER A 310 -10.25 -45.14 -19.97
CA SER A 310 -10.54 -44.68 -21.34
C SER A 310 -9.73 -43.43 -21.67
N THR A 311 -8.96 -43.45 -22.76
CA THR A 311 -8.15 -42.31 -23.23
C THR A 311 -9.02 -41.11 -23.62
N VAL A 312 -10.12 -41.35 -24.34
CA VAL A 312 -11.13 -40.33 -24.65
C VAL A 312 -11.74 -39.77 -23.35
N GLY A 313 -12.01 -40.64 -22.38
CA GLY A 313 -12.52 -40.24 -21.06
C GLY A 313 -11.54 -39.35 -20.31
N VAL A 314 -10.25 -39.65 -20.35
CA VAL A 314 -9.18 -38.84 -19.75
C VAL A 314 -9.11 -37.46 -20.39
N VAL A 315 -9.07 -37.38 -21.73
CA VAL A 315 -8.99 -36.09 -22.44
C VAL A 315 -10.20 -35.22 -22.14
N LEU A 316 -11.43 -35.76 -22.23
CA LEU A 316 -12.66 -35.02 -21.92
C LEU A 316 -12.70 -34.57 -20.45
N PHE A 317 -12.27 -35.44 -19.52
CA PHE A 317 -12.21 -35.13 -18.10
C PHE A 317 -11.21 -34.01 -17.81
N MET A 318 -10.00 -34.07 -18.37
CA MET A 318 -8.96 -33.06 -18.20
C MET A 318 -9.35 -31.72 -18.84
N THR A 319 -9.95 -31.73 -20.02
CA THR A 319 -10.44 -30.51 -20.68
C THR A 319 -11.58 -29.86 -19.91
N GLY A 320 -12.55 -30.67 -19.44
CA GLY A 320 -13.68 -30.19 -18.67
C GLY A 320 -13.24 -29.59 -17.32
N LEU A 321 -12.40 -30.30 -16.57
CA LEU A 321 -11.88 -29.80 -15.30
C LEU A 321 -10.92 -28.62 -15.49
N GLY A 322 -10.05 -28.66 -16.50
CA GLY A 322 -9.18 -27.53 -16.83
C GLY A 322 -9.97 -26.26 -17.20
N PHE A 323 -11.10 -26.39 -17.89
CA PHE A 323 -12.01 -25.26 -18.13
C PHE A 323 -12.63 -24.76 -16.82
N LEU A 324 -13.17 -25.64 -15.98
CA LEU A 324 -13.75 -25.26 -14.69
C LEU A 324 -12.74 -24.56 -13.76
N LEU A 325 -11.49 -25.04 -13.70
CA LEU A 325 -10.41 -24.44 -12.92
C LEU A 325 -9.95 -23.09 -13.48
N SER A 326 -10.13 -22.84 -14.79
CA SER A 326 -9.82 -21.55 -15.41
C SER A 326 -10.86 -20.45 -15.13
N LEU A 327 -12.02 -20.80 -14.57
CA LEU A 327 -13.07 -19.88 -14.15
C LEU A 327 -12.80 -19.35 -12.73
N ASN A 328 -13.43 -18.24 -12.36
CA ASN A 328 -13.29 -17.69 -11.02
C ASN A 328 -14.14 -18.46 -10.00
N LEU A 329 -13.59 -19.55 -9.43
CA LEU A 329 -14.30 -20.42 -8.48
C LEU A 329 -14.78 -19.67 -7.22
N SER A 330 -14.06 -18.65 -6.75
CA SER A 330 -14.43 -17.92 -5.53
C SER A 330 -15.72 -17.10 -5.70
N GLU A 331 -15.92 -16.48 -6.87
CA GLU A 331 -17.17 -15.77 -7.17
C GLU A 331 -18.35 -16.73 -7.30
N MET A 332 -18.15 -17.89 -7.93
CA MET A 332 -19.18 -18.92 -8.06
C MET A 332 -19.64 -19.43 -6.69
N VAL A 333 -18.70 -19.66 -5.75
CA VAL A 333 -19.02 -20.10 -4.39
C VAL A 333 -19.75 -19.01 -3.60
N LEU A 334 -19.34 -17.74 -3.73
CA LEU A 334 -20.02 -16.61 -3.08
C LEU A 334 -21.45 -16.44 -3.60
N VAL A 335 -21.64 -16.47 -4.93
CA VAL A 335 -22.98 -16.39 -5.56
C VAL A 335 -23.87 -17.57 -5.13
N PHE A 336 -23.32 -18.78 -5.08
CA PHE A 336 -24.04 -19.96 -4.59
C PHE A 336 -24.45 -19.80 -3.12
N LYS A 337 -23.51 -19.40 -2.26
CA LYS A 337 -23.77 -19.15 -0.83
C LYS A 337 -24.86 -18.08 -0.65
N HIS A 338 -24.79 -16.99 -1.42
CA HIS A 338 -25.75 -15.89 -1.37
C HIS A 338 -27.14 -16.27 -1.91
N SER A 339 -27.20 -17.10 -2.97
CA SER A 339 -28.45 -17.65 -3.49
C SER A 339 -29.12 -18.59 -2.48
N VAL A 340 -28.32 -19.44 -1.82
CA VAL A 340 -28.79 -20.35 -0.77
C VAL A 340 -29.24 -19.59 0.48
N THR A 341 -28.53 -18.53 0.92
CA THR A 341 -28.99 -17.69 2.05
C THR A 341 -30.20 -16.85 1.69
N ARG A 342 -30.33 -16.36 0.46
CA ARG A 342 -31.52 -15.62 -0.02
C ARG A 342 -32.75 -16.51 -0.12
N HIS A 343 -32.58 -17.80 -0.36
CA HIS A 343 -33.67 -18.78 -0.26
C HIS A 343 -34.02 -19.15 1.18
N ARG A 344 -33.14 -18.90 2.16
CA ARG A 344 -33.34 -19.23 3.58
C ARG A 344 -33.90 -18.06 4.41
N VAL A 345 -33.67 -16.82 3.96
CA VAL A 345 -34.22 -15.61 4.59
C VAL A 345 -35.23 -14.98 3.63
N GLY A 346 -36.48 -15.40 3.78
CA GLY A 346 -37.60 -14.61 3.28
C GLY A 346 -37.65 -13.27 4.01
N THR A 347 -38.13 -12.25 3.30
CA THR A 347 -38.52 -10.89 3.75
C THR A 347 -37.44 -9.82 3.97
N LYS A 348 -37.48 -8.86 3.03
CA LYS A 348 -37.33 -7.39 3.16
C LYS A 348 -36.18 -6.85 4.03
N SER A 349 -35.08 -6.47 3.37
CA SER A 349 -34.35 -5.25 3.73
C SER A 349 -33.96 -4.49 2.46
N ASN A 350 -34.46 -3.26 2.34
CA ASN A 350 -33.96 -2.25 1.40
C ASN A 350 -33.10 -1.29 2.22
N ALA A 351 -31.80 -1.51 2.26
CA ALA A 351 -30.85 -0.50 2.72
C ALA A 351 -29.47 -0.76 2.09
N LEU A 352 -29.11 0.16 1.19
CA LEU A 352 -27.77 0.59 0.79
C LEU A 352 -26.77 -0.51 0.36
N SER A 353 -26.76 -0.83 -0.94
CA SER A 353 -25.61 -1.46 -1.62
C SER A 353 -24.94 -0.47 -2.57
N SER A 354 -23.93 0.26 -2.08
CA SER A 354 -22.95 0.94 -2.95
C SER A 354 -21.76 0.00 -3.18
N GLY A 355 -21.89 -0.80 -4.23
CA GLY A 355 -20.86 -1.72 -4.70
C GLY A 355 -21.52 -2.58 -5.74
N SER A 356 -21.12 -2.45 -7.00
CA SER A 356 -21.81 -3.06 -8.15
C SER A 356 -22.14 -4.53 -7.86
N GLU A 357 -23.42 -4.80 -7.59
CA GLU A 357 -23.94 -6.17 -7.48
C GLU A 357 -23.83 -6.80 -8.88
N ILE A 358 -22.74 -7.53 -9.15
CA ILE A 358 -22.62 -8.35 -10.35
C ILE A 358 -23.57 -9.54 -10.16
N ARG A 359 -24.83 -9.36 -10.58
CA ARG A 359 -25.77 -10.46 -10.76
C ARG A 359 -25.22 -11.34 -11.88
N PHE A 360 -24.76 -12.53 -11.53
CA PHE A 360 -24.43 -13.56 -12.52
C PHE A 360 -25.66 -13.82 -13.38
N THR A 361 -25.61 -13.38 -14.63
CA THR A 361 -26.81 -13.39 -15.48
C THR A 361 -26.96 -14.79 -16.06
N TRP A 362 -28.17 -15.36 -16.13
CA TRP A 362 -28.40 -16.67 -16.79
C TRP A 362 -27.74 -16.78 -18.18
N ARG A 363 -27.58 -15.63 -18.86
CA ARG A 363 -26.85 -15.48 -20.13
C ARG A 363 -25.37 -15.88 -20.04
N GLU A 364 -24.69 -15.55 -18.95
CA GLU A 364 -23.27 -15.91 -18.73
C GLU A 364 -23.13 -17.41 -18.46
N TYR A 365 -24.03 -17.99 -17.66
CA TYR A 365 -24.07 -19.44 -17.45
C TYR A 365 -24.31 -20.23 -18.75
N LEU A 366 -25.25 -19.78 -19.59
CA LEU A 366 -25.47 -20.36 -20.91
C LEU A 366 -24.22 -20.23 -21.79
N PHE A 367 -23.58 -19.06 -21.79
CA PHE A 367 -22.34 -18.84 -22.55
C PHE A 367 -21.23 -19.81 -22.11
N TYR A 368 -20.97 -19.95 -20.81
CA TYR A 368 -19.97 -20.90 -20.31
C TYR A 368 -20.31 -22.35 -20.62
N SER A 369 -21.59 -22.72 -20.55
CA SER A 369 -22.05 -24.07 -20.91
C SER A 369 -21.82 -24.35 -22.40
N ILE A 370 -22.10 -23.38 -23.28
CA ILE A 370 -21.85 -23.51 -24.73
C ILE A 370 -20.36 -23.65 -25.00
N VAL A 371 -19.52 -22.81 -24.40
CA VAL A 371 -18.05 -22.86 -24.57
C VAL A 371 -17.49 -24.20 -24.08
N LEU A 372 -17.97 -24.71 -22.94
CA LEU A 372 -17.57 -26.02 -22.42
C LEU A 372 -17.96 -27.16 -23.37
N VAL A 373 -19.19 -27.15 -23.90
CA VAL A 373 -19.64 -28.17 -24.86
C VAL A 373 -18.80 -28.11 -26.15
N LEU A 374 -18.50 -26.92 -26.65
CA LEU A 374 -17.64 -26.75 -27.83
C LEU A 374 -16.23 -27.29 -27.58
N ALA A 375 -15.60 -26.96 -26.45
CA ALA A 375 -14.27 -27.45 -26.11
C ALA A 375 -14.22 -28.97 -25.92
N LEU A 376 -15.26 -29.57 -25.31
CA LEU A 376 -15.36 -31.03 -25.17
C LEU A 376 -15.59 -31.72 -26.54
N LEU A 377 -16.39 -31.11 -27.41
CA LEU A 377 -16.66 -31.66 -28.75
C LEU A 377 -15.41 -31.56 -29.63
N GLU A 378 -14.69 -30.45 -29.58
CA GLU A 378 -13.45 -30.23 -30.31
C GLU A 378 -12.34 -31.18 -29.86
N THR A 379 -12.03 -31.25 -28.57
CA THR A 379 -11.07 -32.24 -28.04
C THR A 379 -11.44 -33.68 -28.38
N GLY A 380 -12.73 -34.03 -28.29
CA GLY A 380 -13.22 -35.36 -28.65
C GLY A 380 -12.96 -35.69 -30.13
N LEU A 381 -13.20 -34.73 -31.02
CA LEU A 381 -12.93 -34.87 -32.46
C LEU A 381 -11.42 -34.91 -32.75
N LEU A 382 -10.63 -34.02 -32.16
CA LEU A 382 -9.18 -33.98 -32.33
C LEU A 382 -8.52 -35.28 -31.89
N HIS A 383 -8.91 -35.85 -30.74
CA HIS A 383 -8.42 -37.15 -30.31
C HIS A 383 -8.86 -38.29 -31.26
N HIS A 384 -10.09 -38.24 -31.78
CA HIS A 384 -10.56 -39.22 -32.77
C HIS A 384 -9.75 -39.14 -34.09
N PHE A 385 -9.40 -37.95 -34.56
CA PHE A 385 -8.62 -37.77 -35.78
C PHE A 385 -7.11 -37.98 -35.58
N ALA A 386 -6.57 -37.71 -34.39
CA ALA A 386 -5.16 -37.92 -34.04
C ALA A 386 -4.78 -39.41 -33.96
N SER A 387 -5.72 -40.29 -33.62
CA SER A 387 -5.51 -41.75 -33.62
C SER A 387 -5.22 -42.32 -35.03
N PHE A 388 -5.42 -41.55 -36.10
CA PHE A 388 -5.05 -41.93 -37.46
C PHE A 388 -3.77 -41.21 -37.90
N SER A 389 -2.61 -41.80 -37.64
CA SER A 389 -1.36 -41.33 -38.24
C SER A 389 -0.37 -42.48 -38.54
N GLN A 390 -0.37 -42.92 -39.80
CA GLN A 390 0.89 -43.09 -40.52
C GLN A 390 1.18 -41.76 -41.23
N ILE A 391 2.35 -41.20 -40.95
CA ILE A 391 2.86 -39.93 -41.46
C ILE A 391 2.93 -39.97 -42.99
N SER A 392 1.96 -39.31 -43.63
CA SER A 392 1.93 -39.01 -45.07
C SER A 392 1.93 -37.49 -45.23
N LYS A 393 2.66 -36.97 -46.22
CA LYS A 393 2.76 -35.53 -46.53
C LYS A 393 1.41 -34.85 -46.83
N ASN A 394 0.35 -35.63 -47.07
CA ASN A 394 -1.01 -35.15 -47.29
C ASN A 394 -1.96 -35.50 -46.13
N SER A 395 -1.45 -35.56 -44.90
CA SER A 395 -2.29 -35.81 -43.73
C SER A 395 -3.13 -34.56 -43.39
N PRO A 396 -4.37 -34.73 -42.90
CA PRO A 396 -5.20 -33.61 -42.41
C PRO A 396 -4.50 -32.82 -41.30
N GLN A 397 -3.58 -33.45 -40.55
CA GLN A 397 -2.74 -32.80 -39.55
C GLN A 397 -1.82 -31.72 -40.13
N ALA A 398 -1.24 -31.92 -41.32
CA ALA A 398 -0.40 -30.91 -41.96
C ALA A 398 -1.22 -29.69 -42.40
N VAL A 399 -2.45 -29.92 -42.90
CA VAL A 399 -3.38 -28.84 -43.27
C VAL A 399 -3.76 -28.01 -42.05
N VAL A 400 -4.13 -28.67 -40.94
CA VAL A 400 -4.44 -28.02 -39.65
C VAL A 400 -3.23 -27.21 -39.15
N GLY A 401 -2.01 -27.75 -39.25
CA GLY A 401 -0.79 -27.05 -38.86
C GLY A 401 -0.52 -25.78 -39.67
N TYR A 402 -0.70 -25.81 -40.99
CA TYR A 402 -0.54 -24.60 -41.82
C TYR A 402 -1.65 -23.57 -41.55
N THR A 403 -2.89 -23.99 -41.34
CA THR A 403 -3.98 -23.06 -40.95
C THR A 403 -3.70 -22.39 -39.61
N LEU A 404 -3.17 -23.13 -38.62
CA LEU A 404 -2.77 -22.57 -37.33
C LEU A 404 -1.62 -21.56 -37.48
N MET A 405 -0.59 -21.86 -38.28
CA MET A 405 0.48 -20.90 -38.54
C MET A 405 -0.04 -19.60 -39.17
N ILE A 406 -0.93 -19.69 -40.15
CA ILE A 406 -1.53 -18.51 -40.79
C ILE A 406 -2.37 -17.73 -39.76
N LEU A 407 -3.15 -18.43 -38.93
CA LEU A 407 -3.94 -17.81 -37.86
C LEU A 407 -3.01 -17.08 -36.86
N PHE A 408 -1.89 -17.67 -36.46
CA PHE A 408 -0.92 -17.02 -35.58
C PHE A 408 -0.31 -15.76 -36.20
N ILE A 409 0.03 -15.80 -37.48
CA ILE A 409 0.55 -14.63 -38.20
C ILE A 409 -0.51 -13.52 -38.22
N ILE A 410 -1.77 -13.85 -38.49
CA ILE A 410 -2.88 -12.88 -38.48
C ILE A 410 -3.07 -12.30 -37.07
N LEU A 411 -3.09 -13.14 -36.03
CA LEU A 411 -3.23 -12.72 -34.64
C LEU A 411 -2.07 -11.82 -34.20
N TRP A 412 -0.86 -12.09 -34.68
CA TRP A 412 0.32 -11.27 -34.43
C TRP A 412 0.23 -9.92 -35.16
N ILE A 413 -0.16 -9.88 -36.44
CA ILE A 413 -0.37 -8.62 -37.17
C ILE A 413 -1.45 -7.77 -36.48
N LEU A 414 -2.58 -8.37 -36.09
CA LEU A 414 -3.64 -7.66 -35.39
C LEU A 414 -3.18 -7.08 -34.05
N LYS A 415 -2.24 -7.75 -33.35
CA LYS A 415 -1.62 -7.23 -32.13
C LYS A 415 -0.76 -6.00 -32.43
N GLU A 416 0.10 -6.05 -33.44
CA GLU A 416 0.98 -4.93 -33.81
C GLU A 416 0.20 -3.70 -34.32
N ILE A 417 -0.99 -3.90 -34.90
CA ILE A 417 -1.89 -2.79 -35.29
C ILE A 417 -2.50 -2.09 -34.06
N GLN A 418 -2.56 -2.75 -32.91
CA GLN A 418 -3.14 -2.18 -31.68
C GLN A 418 -2.11 -1.45 -30.81
N SER A 419 -0.82 -1.74 -30.98
CA SER A 419 0.24 -1.11 -30.20
C SER A 419 0.55 0.31 -30.67
N VAL A 420 1.10 1.13 -29.77
CA VAL A 420 1.56 2.50 -30.08
C VAL A 420 2.71 2.48 -31.09
N TYR A 421 3.60 1.49 -30.94
CA TYR A 421 4.74 1.26 -31.83
C TYR A 421 4.66 -0.13 -32.46
N ILE A 422 4.88 -0.20 -33.78
CA ILE A 422 5.01 -1.43 -34.55
C ILE A 422 6.44 -1.94 -34.37
N PHE A 423 6.59 -3.20 -33.93
CA PHE A 423 7.87 -3.80 -33.51
C PHE A 423 8.62 -3.03 -32.41
N GLY A 424 7.96 -2.06 -31.75
CA GLY A 424 8.59 -1.13 -30.81
C GLY A 424 9.40 0.00 -31.46
N ILE A 425 9.66 -0.04 -32.77
CA ILE A 425 10.59 0.88 -33.46
C ILE A 425 9.85 2.01 -34.17
N PHE A 426 8.80 1.69 -34.92
CA PHE A 426 8.09 2.66 -35.76
C PHE A 426 6.76 3.04 -35.12
N ARG A 427 6.45 4.33 -35.03
CA ARG A 427 5.14 4.76 -34.51
C ARG A 427 4.02 4.26 -35.42
N ASN A 428 2.98 3.70 -34.81
CA ASN A 428 1.84 3.16 -35.54
C ASN A 428 0.99 4.31 -36.11
N PRO A 429 0.79 4.39 -37.45
CA PRO A 429 0.00 5.44 -38.07
C PRO A 429 -1.50 5.34 -37.76
N PHE A 430 -1.98 4.16 -37.33
CA PHE A 430 -3.37 3.94 -36.95
C PHE A 430 -3.67 4.38 -35.50
N TYR A 431 -2.64 4.61 -34.68
CA TYR A 431 -2.80 5.10 -33.31
C TYR A 431 -3.07 6.62 -33.31
N PRO A 432 -3.94 7.14 -32.42
CA PRO A 432 -4.20 8.57 -32.34
C PRO A 432 -2.91 9.38 -32.08
N LYS A 433 -2.78 10.52 -32.77
CA LYS A 433 -1.58 11.36 -32.77
C LYS A 433 -1.50 12.33 -31.59
N ASP A 434 -2.66 12.79 -31.12
CA ASP A 434 -2.81 13.79 -30.07
C ASP A 434 -3.90 13.34 -29.08
N VAL A 435 -3.62 13.55 -27.79
CA VAL A 435 -4.50 13.25 -26.65
C VAL A 435 -5.30 14.48 -26.23
N GLN A 436 -4.86 15.69 -26.58
CA GLN A 436 -5.51 16.94 -26.16
C GLN A 436 -6.92 17.06 -26.75
N THR A 437 -7.13 16.57 -27.98
CA THR A 437 -8.47 16.50 -28.58
C THR A 437 -9.16 15.17 -28.23
N VAL A 438 -9.72 15.09 -27.02
CA VAL A 438 -10.36 13.88 -26.46
C VAL A 438 -11.39 13.24 -27.39
N THR A 439 -12.18 14.04 -28.12
CA THR A 439 -13.23 13.55 -29.02
C THR A 439 -12.66 12.78 -30.23
N LEU A 440 -11.62 13.31 -30.88
CA LEU A 440 -10.93 12.65 -31.99
C LEU A 440 -10.15 11.41 -31.52
N PHE A 441 -9.57 11.48 -30.32
CA PHE A 441 -8.91 10.35 -29.68
C PHE A 441 -9.90 9.19 -29.47
N LEU A 442 -11.05 9.46 -28.87
CA LEU A 442 -12.09 8.46 -28.61
C LEU A 442 -12.61 7.84 -29.92
N GLU A 443 -12.84 8.63 -30.97
CA GLU A 443 -13.31 8.10 -32.26
C GLU A 443 -12.30 7.11 -32.86
N LYS A 444 -11.02 7.46 -32.92
CA LYS A 444 -9.97 6.56 -33.42
C LYS A 444 -9.79 5.34 -32.52
N GLN A 445 -9.87 5.51 -31.21
CA GLN A 445 -9.82 4.42 -30.25
C GLN A 445 -10.96 3.43 -30.49
N THR A 446 -12.18 3.87 -30.78
CA THR A 446 -13.30 2.96 -31.09
C THR A 446 -13.05 2.10 -32.34
N LYS A 447 -12.30 2.60 -33.33
CA LYS A 447 -11.90 1.81 -34.51
C LYS A 447 -10.90 0.72 -34.12
N LEU A 448 -9.91 1.04 -33.28
CA LEU A 448 -8.96 0.08 -32.72
C LEU A 448 -9.67 -0.96 -31.82
N MET A 449 -10.67 -0.56 -31.04
CA MET A 449 -11.49 -1.47 -30.24
C MET A 449 -12.15 -2.55 -31.09
N LYS A 450 -12.69 -2.20 -32.27
CA LYS A 450 -13.33 -3.18 -33.18
C LYS A 450 -12.32 -4.22 -33.66
N ILE A 451 -11.09 -3.80 -33.99
CA ILE A 451 -9.98 -4.71 -34.34
C ILE A 451 -9.61 -5.58 -33.12
N GLY A 452 -9.62 -5.00 -31.93
CA GLY A 452 -9.54 -5.67 -30.63
C GLY A 452 -10.48 -6.84 -30.47
N VAL A 453 -11.76 -6.57 -30.68
CA VAL A 453 -12.82 -7.58 -30.58
C VAL A 453 -12.62 -8.69 -31.59
N VAL A 454 -12.27 -8.37 -32.85
CA VAL A 454 -11.98 -9.39 -33.88
C VAL A 454 -10.80 -10.27 -33.46
N ARG A 455 -9.70 -9.66 -33.01
CA ARG A 455 -8.54 -10.40 -32.51
C ARG A 455 -8.92 -11.29 -31.33
N ARG A 456 -9.73 -10.80 -30.38
CA ARG A 456 -10.18 -11.57 -29.22
C ARG A 456 -11.09 -12.74 -29.60
N ILE A 457 -11.98 -12.56 -30.57
CA ILE A 457 -12.80 -13.65 -31.12
C ILE A 457 -11.91 -14.70 -31.77
N LEU A 458 -10.94 -14.28 -32.59
CA LEU A 458 -9.97 -15.19 -33.22
C LEU A 458 -9.07 -15.90 -32.20
N ILE A 459 -8.66 -15.23 -31.11
CA ILE A 459 -7.94 -15.86 -30.00
C ILE A 459 -8.84 -16.86 -29.30
N ASN A 460 -10.08 -16.53 -28.98
CA ASN A 460 -10.98 -17.49 -28.31
C ASN A 460 -11.30 -18.71 -29.20
N LEU A 461 -11.39 -18.51 -30.52
CA LEU A 461 -11.58 -19.59 -31.48
C LEU A 461 -10.29 -20.43 -31.65
N GLY A 462 -9.14 -19.78 -31.80
CA GLY A 462 -7.85 -20.43 -32.00
C GLY A 462 -7.19 -20.97 -30.72
N VAL A 463 -7.60 -20.50 -29.53
CA VAL A 463 -7.21 -21.06 -28.22
C VAL A 463 -7.98 -22.34 -27.94
N ALA A 464 -9.20 -22.49 -28.47
CA ALA A 464 -9.86 -23.78 -28.50
C ALA A 464 -9.00 -24.77 -29.33
N GLU A 465 -8.55 -24.36 -30.52
CA GLU A 465 -7.63 -25.17 -31.35
C GLU A 465 -6.23 -25.38 -30.70
N TYR A 466 -5.69 -24.40 -29.97
CA TYR A 466 -4.34 -24.46 -29.39
C TYR A 466 -4.27 -25.19 -28.04
N ARG A 467 -5.31 -25.08 -27.21
CA ARG A 467 -5.36 -25.76 -25.91
C ARG A 467 -5.70 -27.24 -26.07
N ASP A 468 -6.48 -27.57 -27.09
CA ASP A 468 -6.89 -28.94 -27.40
C ASP A 468 -5.79 -29.75 -28.11
N CYS A 469 -4.92 -29.09 -28.87
CA CYS A 469 -3.73 -29.73 -29.45
C CYS A 469 -2.63 -30.04 -28.41
N PHE A 470 -2.76 -29.51 -27.17
CA PHE A 470 -1.76 -29.64 -26.10
C PHE A 470 -2.14 -30.65 -24.98
N ILE A 471 -3.37 -31.17 -24.97
CA ILE A 471 -3.87 -32.10 -23.93
C ILE A 471 -4.19 -33.51 -24.48
N GLY A 472 -4.22 -33.69 -25.80
CA GLY A 472 -4.57 -34.98 -26.42
C GLY A 472 -3.36 -35.74 -26.96
N ASP A 473 -2.59 -36.43 -26.11
CA ASP A 473 -1.78 -37.57 -26.57
C ASP A 473 -1.52 -38.60 -25.45
N SER A 474 -2.60 -39.07 -24.82
CA SER A 474 -2.53 -40.17 -23.84
C SER A 474 -2.60 -41.54 -24.52
N HIS A 475 -1.43 -42.19 -24.59
CA HIS A 475 -1.19 -43.63 -24.80
C HIS A 475 -1.51 -44.30 -26.15
N CYS A 476 -0.55 -44.20 -27.08
CA CYS A 476 -0.01 -45.36 -27.80
C CYS A 476 1.52 -45.35 -27.59
N SER A 477 2.06 -46.17 -26.66
CA SER A 477 3.49 -46.53 -26.42
C SER A 477 4.63 -45.56 -26.80
N GLY A 478 4.33 -44.28 -26.93
CA GLY A 478 5.05 -43.22 -27.64
C GLY A 478 4.41 -41.83 -27.45
N GLY A 479 3.15 -41.75 -26.99
CA GLY A 479 2.47 -40.50 -26.60
C GLY A 479 2.97 -39.83 -25.30
N ALA A 480 3.56 -40.59 -24.37
CA ALA A 480 4.22 -40.00 -23.18
C ALA A 480 5.39 -39.08 -23.57
N LEU A 481 5.98 -39.26 -24.76
CA LEU A 481 7.00 -38.35 -25.30
C LEU A 481 6.39 -37.04 -25.81
N ALA A 482 5.16 -37.04 -26.34
CA ALA A 482 4.53 -35.85 -26.93
C ALA A 482 4.03 -34.88 -25.85
N GLU A 483 3.38 -35.35 -24.80
CA GLU A 483 2.99 -34.52 -23.64
C GLU A 483 4.22 -33.95 -22.93
N LEU A 484 5.26 -34.77 -22.78
CA LEU A 484 6.54 -34.34 -22.23
C LEU A 484 7.19 -33.30 -23.16
N GLN A 485 7.22 -33.51 -24.47
CA GLN A 485 7.75 -32.56 -25.46
C GLN A 485 7.03 -31.22 -25.40
N CYS A 486 5.70 -31.21 -25.33
CA CYS A 486 4.90 -29.99 -25.22
C CYS A 486 5.17 -29.22 -23.93
N ARG A 487 5.30 -29.93 -22.79
CA ARG A 487 5.71 -29.34 -21.51
C ARG A 487 7.12 -28.75 -21.59
N HIS A 488 8.04 -29.47 -22.22
CA HIS A 488 9.41 -29.00 -22.47
C HIS A 488 9.41 -27.76 -23.36
N VAL A 489 8.58 -27.71 -24.42
CA VAL A 489 8.44 -26.52 -25.28
C VAL A 489 7.90 -25.33 -24.50
N GLY A 490 6.91 -25.52 -23.62
CA GLY A 490 6.38 -24.48 -22.75
C GLY A 490 7.44 -23.91 -21.79
N ILE A 491 8.18 -24.79 -21.10
CA ILE A 491 9.29 -24.41 -20.23
C ILE A 491 10.39 -23.70 -21.03
N MET A 492 10.81 -24.26 -22.17
CA MET A 492 11.86 -23.68 -23.01
C MET A 492 11.45 -22.30 -23.54
N ARG A 493 10.19 -22.12 -23.93
CA ARG A 493 9.65 -20.83 -24.35
C ARG A 493 9.70 -19.81 -23.21
N ASP A 494 9.22 -20.17 -22.03
CA ASP A 494 9.27 -19.28 -20.86
C ASP A 494 10.72 -18.91 -20.50
N ARG A 495 11.60 -19.91 -20.41
CA ARG A 495 13.02 -19.71 -20.09
C ARG A 495 13.73 -18.87 -21.15
N LEU A 496 13.37 -19.01 -22.43
CA LEU A 496 13.86 -18.16 -23.50
C LEU A 496 13.39 -16.71 -23.35
N ILE A 497 12.11 -16.48 -23.04
CA ILE A 497 11.57 -15.13 -22.81
C ILE A 497 12.28 -14.48 -21.62
N GLN A 498 12.46 -15.21 -20.51
CA GLN A 498 13.19 -14.73 -19.35
C GLN A 498 14.66 -14.43 -19.67
N PHE A 499 15.32 -15.26 -20.48
CA PHE A 499 16.70 -15.05 -20.90
C PHE A 499 16.84 -13.76 -21.71
N ILE A 500 15.95 -13.55 -22.68
CA ILE A 500 15.92 -12.32 -23.48
C ILE A 500 15.67 -11.10 -22.57
N ALA A 501 14.72 -11.17 -21.65
CA ALA A 501 14.41 -10.06 -20.74
C ALA A 501 15.57 -9.74 -19.78
N LYS A 502 16.23 -10.74 -19.20
CA LYS A 502 17.39 -10.58 -18.32
C LYS A 502 18.62 -10.07 -19.07
N LEU A 503 18.81 -10.51 -20.31
CA LEU A 503 19.85 -10.00 -21.19
C LEU A 503 19.61 -8.52 -21.54
N GLN A 504 18.37 -8.17 -21.92
CA GLN A 504 17.99 -6.79 -22.17
C GLN A 504 18.24 -5.91 -20.93
N PHE A 505 17.82 -6.37 -19.76
CA PHE A 505 18.07 -5.67 -18.50
C PHE A 505 19.57 -5.45 -18.22
N ALA A 506 20.40 -6.49 -18.38
CA ALA A 506 21.85 -6.38 -18.18
C ALA A 506 22.49 -5.38 -19.16
N VAL A 507 22.08 -5.40 -20.43
CA VAL A 507 22.53 -4.45 -21.45
C VAL A 507 22.09 -3.04 -21.11
N THR A 508 20.83 -2.82 -20.68
CA THR A 508 20.34 -1.50 -20.31
C THR A 508 21.12 -0.93 -19.12
N VAL A 509 21.43 -1.73 -18.09
CA VAL A 509 22.25 -1.28 -16.95
C VAL A 509 23.67 -0.91 -17.39
N LEU A 510 24.27 -1.68 -18.29
CA LEU A 510 25.59 -1.38 -18.87
C LEU A 510 25.58 -0.06 -19.66
N VAL A 511 24.58 0.13 -20.52
CA VAL A 511 24.43 1.35 -21.34
C VAL A 511 24.17 2.57 -20.45
N ALA A 512 23.23 2.47 -19.51
CA ALA A 512 22.89 3.55 -18.58
C ALA A 512 24.10 3.96 -17.69
N SER A 513 24.92 2.98 -17.30
CA SER A 513 26.15 3.24 -16.55
C SER A 513 27.19 4.02 -17.35
N TRP A 514 27.13 3.97 -18.69
CA TRP A 514 28.02 4.68 -19.60
C TRP A 514 27.49 6.06 -20.03
N THR A 515 26.18 6.17 -20.28
CA THR A 515 25.55 7.41 -20.75
C THR A 515 25.44 8.47 -19.66
N GLU A 516 25.20 8.07 -18.41
CA GLU A 516 25.05 9.00 -17.29
C GLU A 516 26.38 9.58 -16.80
N LYS A 517 26.54 10.90 -16.94
CA LYS A 517 27.80 11.61 -16.61
C LYS A 517 28.26 11.40 -15.16
N LYS A 518 27.32 11.29 -14.22
CA LYS A 518 27.61 11.07 -12.79
C LYS A 518 28.17 9.66 -12.51
N ARG A 519 27.72 8.65 -13.26
CA ARG A 519 28.15 7.25 -13.08
C ARG A 519 29.41 6.93 -13.88
N ARG A 520 29.56 7.50 -15.08
CA ARG A 520 30.60 7.17 -16.07
C ARG A 520 32.03 7.10 -15.54
N LYS A 521 32.45 8.01 -14.64
CA LYS A 521 33.84 8.04 -14.15
C LYS A 521 34.22 6.84 -13.27
N SER A 522 33.28 6.35 -12.45
CA SER A 522 33.50 5.22 -11.54
C SER A 522 33.26 3.86 -12.23
N THR A 523 32.37 3.82 -13.23
CA THR A 523 31.90 2.57 -13.85
C THR A 523 32.65 2.15 -15.13
N THR A 524 33.50 2.99 -15.70
CA THR A 524 34.25 2.66 -16.93
C THR A 524 35.12 1.40 -16.78
N THR A 525 35.83 1.26 -15.66
CA THR A 525 36.65 0.08 -15.33
C THR A 525 35.79 -1.17 -15.18
N LEU A 526 34.64 -1.06 -14.51
CA LEU A 526 33.66 -2.15 -14.37
C LEU A 526 33.03 -2.55 -15.71
N GLY A 527 32.80 -1.59 -16.61
CA GLY A 527 32.33 -1.88 -17.97
C GLY A 527 33.33 -2.73 -18.76
N VAL A 528 34.63 -2.38 -18.70
CA VAL A 528 35.69 -3.19 -19.32
C VAL A 528 35.77 -4.58 -18.68
N LEU A 529 35.67 -4.67 -17.35
CA LEU A 529 35.67 -5.93 -16.62
C LEU A 529 34.53 -6.85 -17.09
N ASN A 530 33.31 -6.33 -17.26
CA ASN A 530 32.18 -7.11 -17.76
C ASN A 530 32.37 -7.61 -19.19
N ILE A 531 33.06 -6.86 -20.05
CA ILE A 531 33.36 -7.31 -21.41
C ILE A 531 34.35 -8.47 -21.37
N VAL A 532 35.42 -8.35 -20.57
CA VAL A 532 36.43 -9.40 -20.38
C VAL A 532 35.82 -10.66 -19.77
N PHE A 533 35.00 -10.50 -18.72
CA PHE A 533 34.31 -11.59 -18.03
C PHE A 533 32.90 -11.87 -18.57
N SER A 534 32.60 -11.45 -19.79
CA SER A 534 31.30 -11.68 -20.44
C SER A 534 30.84 -13.15 -20.45
N PRO A 535 31.69 -14.19 -20.65
CA PRO A 535 31.21 -15.57 -20.54
C PRO A 535 30.72 -15.91 -19.13
N PHE A 536 31.35 -15.35 -18.09
CA PHE A 536 30.92 -15.55 -16.70
C PHE A 536 29.60 -14.83 -16.42
N VAL A 537 29.45 -13.58 -16.90
CA VAL A 537 28.18 -12.84 -16.79
C VAL A 537 27.05 -13.58 -17.51
N LEU A 538 27.31 -14.17 -18.67
CA LEU A 538 26.32 -14.98 -19.39
C LEU A 538 25.95 -16.24 -18.60
N VAL A 539 26.91 -16.92 -17.96
CA VAL A 539 26.62 -18.05 -17.07
C VAL A 539 25.73 -17.62 -15.90
N VAL A 540 25.98 -16.46 -15.29
CA VAL A 540 25.14 -15.89 -14.23
C VAL A 540 23.72 -15.63 -14.73
N ILE A 541 23.56 -15.07 -15.94
CA ILE A 541 22.25 -14.84 -16.57
C ILE A 541 21.55 -16.18 -16.84
N VAL A 542 22.25 -17.17 -17.41
CA VAL A 542 21.69 -18.49 -17.68
C VAL A 542 21.25 -19.16 -16.39
N PHE A 543 22.06 -19.12 -15.34
CA PHE A 543 21.71 -19.71 -14.05
C PHE A 543 20.47 -19.03 -13.43
N SER A 544 20.42 -17.69 -13.47
CA SER A 544 19.25 -16.93 -13.07
C SER A 544 18.00 -17.28 -13.89
N THR A 545 18.15 -17.57 -15.20
CA THR A 545 17.00 -17.99 -16.04
C THR A 545 16.51 -19.39 -15.69
N LEU A 546 17.41 -20.35 -15.49
CA LEU A 546 17.04 -21.73 -15.15
C LEU A 546 16.22 -21.79 -13.85
N LEU A 547 16.64 -21.00 -12.85
CA LEU A 547 15.96 -20.90 -11.55
C LEU A 547 14.74 -19.97 -11.55
N SER A 548 14.39 -19.32 -12.66
CA SER A 548 13.37 -18.25 -12.66
C SER A 548 13.60 -17.17 -11.60
N SER A 549 14.86 -16.89 -11.26
CA SER A 549 15.21 -15.95 -10.20
C SER A 549 15.56 -14.57 -10.78
N PRO A 550 15.46 -13.48 -10.02
CA PRO A 550 15.79 -12.14 -10.53
C PRO A 550 17.30 -11.94 -10.69
N LEU A 551 17.70 -11.09 -11.63
CA LEU A 551 19.09 -10.65 -11.79
C LEU A 551 19.30 -9.33 -11.03
N LEU A 552 20.18 -9.31 -10.03
CA LEU A 552 20.38 -8.17 -9.14
C LEU A 552 21.67 -7.42 -9.49
N PRO A 553 21.61 -6.13 -9.86
CA PRO A 553 22.80 -5.29 -9.98
C PRO A 553 23.26 -4.80 -8.60
N LEU A 554 24.48 -5.13 -8.21
CA LEU A 554 25.05 -4.75 -6.91
C LEU A 554 25.22 -3.21 -6.84
N PHE A 555 24.54 -2.55 -5.91
CA PHE A 555 24.56 -1.08 -5.76
C PHE A 555 24.25 -0.31 -7.06
N THR A 556 23.42 -0.88 -7.96
CA THR A 556 23.14 -0.33 -9.31
C THR A 556 24.36 -0.24 -10.24
N LEU A 557 25.48 -0.86 -9.86
CA LEU A 557 26.65 -1.06 -10.72
C LEU A 557 26.39 -2.22 -11.69
N PRO A 558 27.11 -2.29 -12.81
CA PRO A 558 27.01 -3.42 -13.74
C PRO A 558 27.69 -4.68 -13.17
N LEU A 559 27.48 -5.02 -11.90
CA LEU A 559 27.93 -6.27 -11.29
C LEU A 559 26.68 -7.07 -10.95
N PHE A 560 26.46 -8.18 -11.65
CA PHE A 560 25.23 -8.94 -11.54
C PHE A 560 25.38 -10.13 -10.60
N LEU A 561 24.44 -10.26 -9.67
CA LEU A 561 24.27 -11.41 -8.79
C LEU A 561 22.94 -12.10 -9.10
N VAL A 562 22.91 -13.41 -8.88
CA VAL A 562 21.67 -14.18 -8.98
C VAL A 562 20.89 -13.96 -7.68
N GLY A 563 19.74 -13.31 -7.75
CA GLY A 563 18.83 -13.25 -6.60
C GLY A 563 18.20 -14.62 -6.36
N PHE A 564 17.57 -14.77 -5.20
CA PHE A 564 16.89 -16.01 -4.86
C PHE A 564 15.58 -16.19 -5.66
N PRO A 565 15.22 -17.42 -6.05
CA PRO A 565 13.94 -17.72 -6.68
C PRO A 565 12.81 -17.47 -5.70
N ARG A 566 11.75 -16.84 -6.19
CA ARG A 566 10.60 -16.42 -5.40
C ARG A 566 9.35 -16.49 -6.27
N PRO A 567 8.16 -16.68 -5.67
CA PRO A 567 6.93 -16.67 -6.44
C PRO A 567 6.76 -15.34 -7.18
N VAL A 568 6.01 -15.36 -8.28
CA VAL A 568 5.69 -14.16 -9.06
C VAL A 568 4.99 -13.11 -8.19
N GLN A 569 4.18 -13.57 -7.23
CA GLN A 569 3.67 -12.73 -6.14
C GLN A 569 4.83 -12.26 -5.24
N SER A 570 5.24 -11.01 -5.42
CA SER A 570 6.41 -10.44 -4.74
C SER A 570 6.20 -10.04 -3.27
N TRP A 571 4.97 -10.13 -2.74
CA TRP A 571 4.64 -9.73 -1.37
C TRP A 571 4.01 -10.87 -0.56
N PRO A 572 4.29 -10.90 0.76
CA PRO A 572 3.90 -12.02 1.63
C PRO A 572 2.43 -12.01 2.11
N GLY A 573 1.67 -10.95 1.80
CA GLY A 573 0.33 -10.72 2.37
C GLY A 573 -0.78 -10.52 1.32
N VAL A 574 -1.99 -10.27 1.80
CA VAL A 574 -3.08 -9.78 0.94
C VAL A 574 -2.70 -8.37 0.47
N VAL A 575 -3.06 -8.02 -0.77
CA VAL A 575 -2.85 -6.67 -1.31
C VAL A 575 -3.43 -5.64 -0.34
N GLY A 576 -2.61 -4.67 0.09
CA GLY A 576 -3.02 -3.55 0.94
C GLY A 576 -2.74 -3.70 2.44
N THR A 577 -2.34 -4.86 2.96
CA THR A 577 -2.10 -5.04 4.41
C THR A 577 -0.94 -4.21 4.97
N THR A 578 -0.02 -3.77 4.10
CA THR A 578 1.16 -2.96 4.43
C THR A 578 1.12 -1.58 3.76
N ALA A 579 -0.04 -1.16 3.25
CA ALA A 579 -0.17 0.15 2.61
C ALA A 579 -0.02 1.27 3.65
N CYS A 580 0.88 2.21 3.39
CA CYS A 580 0.94 3.45 4.17
C CYS A 580 -0.26 4.33 3.77
N VAL A 581 -1.01 4.80 4.77
CA VAL A 581 -2.14 5.69 4.54
C VAL A 581 -1.68 7.13 4.73
N CYS A 582 -1.74 7.92 3.67
CA CYS A 582 -1.42 9.35 3.65
C CYS A 582 -2.63 10.19 3.24
N ALA A 583 -2.52 11.52 3.33
CA ALA A 583 -3.57 12.45 2.89
C ALA A 583 -4.01 12.21 1.43
N ASP A 584 -3.08 11.82 0.56
CA ASP A 584 -3.34 11.61 -0.87
C ASP A 584 -4.06 10.31 -1.21
N THR A 585 -4.17 9.40 -0.23
CA THR A 585 -4.79 8.07 -0.41
C THR A 585 -6.23 8.20 -0.93
N VAL A 586 -6.94 9.24 -0.52
CA VAL A 586 -8.35 9.47 -0.91
C VAL A 586 -8.51 9.65 -2.42
N TYR A 587 -7.58 10.35 -3.07
CA TYR A 587 -7.65 10.55 -4.51
C TYR A 587 -7.41 9.27 -5.30
N TYR A 588 -6.51 8.41 -4.81
CA TYR A 588 -6.32 7.08 -5.39
C TYR A 588 -7.58 6.23 -5.19
N CYS A 589 -8.22 6.29 -4.02
CA CYS A 589 -9.49 5.60 -3.77
C CYS A 589 -10.61 6.06 -4.73
N GLN A 590 -10.72 7.36 -5.01
CA GLN A 590 -11.69 7.90 -5.97
C GLN A 590 -11.40 7.43 -7.40
N MET A 591 -10.13 7.41 -7.81
CA MET A 591 -9.73 7.02 -9.15
C MET A 591 -9.96 5.54 -9.45
N VAL A 592 -9.70 4.65 -8.48
CA VAL A 592 -9.62 3.20 -8.70
C VAL A 592 -10.85 2.61 -9.41
N PRO A 593 -12.11 2.91 -9.03
CA PRO A 593 -13.29 2.43 -9.74
C PRO A 593 -13.31 2.81 -11.22
N GLY A 594 -13.05 4.08 -11.55
CA GLY A 594 -12.98 4.57 -12.92
C GLY A 594 -11.84 3.91 -13.71
N LEU A 595 -10.66 3.80 -13.09
CA LEU A 595 -9.51 3.15 -13.69
C LEU A 595 -9.76 1.65 -13.97
N ILE A 596 -10.45 0.93 -13.08
CA ILE A 596 -10.81 -0.48 -13.30
C ILE A 596 -11.71 -0.63 -14.53
N THR A 597 -12.72 0.24 -14.70
CA THR A 597 -13.60 0.17 -15.89
C THR A 597 -12.86 0.48 -17.19
N ALA A 598 -11.93 1.45 -17.15
CA ALA A 598 -11.08 1.78 -18.29
C ALA A 598 -10.08 0.65 -18.61
N LEU A 599 -9.48 0.03 -17.59
CA LEU A 599 -8.62 -1.13 -17.73
C LEU A 599 -9.38 -2.33 -18.30
N GLN A 600 -10.58 -2.63 -17.80
CA GLN A 600 -11.43 -3.71 -18.35
C GLN A 600 -11.71 -3.49 -19.83
N SER A 601 -12.00 -2.25 -20.23
CA SER A 601 -12.21 -1.87 -21.62
C SER A 601 -10.94 -2.06 -22.45
N ALA A 602 -9.78 -1.62 -21.94
CA ALA A 602 -8.47 -1.77 -22.59
C ALA A 602 -8.02 -3.23 -22.72
N VAL A 603 -8.28 -4.05 -21.70
CA VAL A 603 -8.08 -5.50 -21.73
C VAL A 603 -8.98 -6.13 -22.79
N ALA A 604 -10.26 -5.76 -22.83
CA ALA A 604 -11.19 -6.25 -23.85
C ALA A 604 -10.79 -5.82 -25.27
N ALA A 605 -10.16 -4.65 -25.40
CA ALA A 605 -9.61 -4.12 -26.64
C ALA A 605 -8.32 -4.82 -27.11
N GLY A 606 -7.59 -5.46 -26.19
CA GLY A 606 -6.24 -5.94 -26.44
C GLY A 606 -5.18 -4.83 -26.54
N SER A 607 -5.48 -3.59 -26.13
CA SER A 607 -4.55 -2.45 -26.23
C SER A 607 -3.37 -2.56 -25.25
N LEU A 608 -3.54 -3.28 -24.14
CA LEU A 608 -2.48 -3.58 -23.18
C LEU A 608 -1.57 -4.75 -23.63
N GLY A 609 -1.77 -5.27 -24.84
CA GLY A 609 -0.98 -6.36 -25.40
C GLY A 609 -1.38 -7.73 -24.85
N LEU A 610 -0.39 -8.58 -24.55
CA LEU A 610 -0.62 -9.88 -23.91
C LEU A 610 -0.47 -9.69 -22.40
N LEU A 611 -1.56 -9.90 -21.66
CA LEU A 611 -1.57 -9.83 -20.20
C LEU A 611 -0.94 -11.12 -19.67
N LEU A 612 0.29 -11.02 -19.20
CA LEU A 612 0.97 -12.10 -18.50
C LEU A 612 0.97 -11.78 -17.00
N PRO A 613 0.65 -12.75 -16.14
CA PRO A 613 0.84 -12.56 -14.71
C PRO A 613 2.30 -12.21 -14.39
N GLY A 614 2.49 -11.32 -13.42
CA GLY A 614 3.80 -10.72 -13.12
C GLY A 614 4.16 -9.49 -13.97
N SER A 615 3.38 -9.15 -15.00
CA SER A 615 3.57 -7.90 -15.75
C SER A 615 3.28 -6.68 -14.87
N HIS A 616 4.13 -5.66 -15.02
CA HIS A 616 4.00 -4.37 -14.34
C HIS A 616 3.69 -3.26 -15.35
N TYR A 617 2.76 -2.38 -15.00
CA TYR A 617 2.43 -1.16 -15.74
C TYR A 617 2.58 0.04 -14.84
N LEU A 618 3.10 1.12 -15.41
CA LEU A 618 3.22 2.41 -14.75
C LEU A 618 2.20 3.36 -15.39
N GLY A 619 1.27 3.86 -14.58
CA GLY A 619 0.35 4.94 -14.91
C GLY A 619 0.86 6.26 -14.39
N ARG A 620 0.70 7.32 -15.17
CA ARG A 620 1.17 8.66 -14.85
C ARG A 620 0.09 9.68 -15.21
N PHE A 621 -0.19 10.59 -14.29
CA PHE A 621 -1.04 11.75 -14.52
C PHE A 621 -0.58 12.91 -13.63
N GLN A 622 -0.18 14.05 -14.22
CA GLN A 622 0.25 15.28 -13.55
C GLN A 622 1.33 15.15 -12.47
N ASP A 623 0.98 14.86 -11.23
CA ASP A 623 1.87 14.66 -10.07
C ASP A 623 1.69 13.26 -9.45
N ARG A 624 0.66 12.53 -9.90
CA ARG A 624 0.30 11.17 -9.46
C ARG A 624 1.03 10.11 -10.29
N LEU A 625 1.47 9.07 -9.59
CA LEU A 625 2.12 7.89 -10.15
C LEU A 625 1.42 6.64 -9.61
N ILE A 626 1.07 5.74 -10.53
CA ILE A 626 0.26 4.56 -10.24
C ILE A 626 1.03 3.34 -10.71
N TRP A 627 1.24 2.39 -9.81
CA TRP A 627 1.85 1.12 -10.13
C TRP A 627 0.78 0.03 -10.22
N ILE A 628 0.63 -0.58 -11.39
CA ILE A 628 -0.35 -1.63 -11.65
C ILE A 628 0.40 -2.94 -11.90
N MET A 629 0.07 -3.99 -11.17
CA MET A 629 0.66 -5.32 -11.37
C MET A 629 -0.44 -6.35 -11.65
N ILE A 630 -0.24 -7.19 -12.64
CA ILE A 630 -1.12 -8.34 -12.90
C ILE A 630 -0.73 -9.48 -11.98
N LEU A 631 -1.67 -9.98 -11.18
CA LEU A 631 -1.42 -11.08 -10.24
C LEU A 631 -1.82 -12.43 -10.82
N GLU A 632 -3.00 -12.46 -11.44
CA GLU A 632 -3.64 -13.68 -11.88
C GLU A 632 -4.52 -13.35 -13.08
N CYS A 633 -4.45 -14.20 -14.09
CA CYS A 633 -5.34 -14.14 -15.25
C CYS A 633 -6.00 -15.51 -15.41
N GLY A 634 -7.33 -15.52 -15.44
CA GLY A 634 -8.14 -16.66 -15.86
C GLY A 634 -8.85 -16.38 -17.17
N TYR A 635 -9.74 -17.29 -17.59
CA TYR A 635 -10.45 -17.14 -18.86
C TYR A 635 -11.39 -15.91 -18.87
N THR A 636 -11.99 -15.60 -17.72
CA THR A 636 -13.04 -14.57 -17.59
C THR A 636 -12.67 -13.43 -16.66
N TYR A 637 -11.57 -13.55 -15.93
CA TYR A 637 -11.18 -12.60 -14.90
C TYR A 637 -9.69 -12.29 -14.96
N CYS A 638 -9.35 -11.10 -14.49
CA CYS A 638 -7.98 -10.65 -14.32
C CYS A 638 -7.89 -9.96 -12.96
N CYS A 639 -7.02 -10.44 -12.08
CA CYS A 639 -6.76 -9.83 -10.80
C CYS A 639 -5.57 -8.87 -10.95
N VAL A 640 -5.78 -7.60 -10.62
CA VAL A 640 -4.76 -6.55 -10.68
C VAL A 640 -4.56 -5.94 -9.29
N ASN A 641 -3.31 -5.65 -8.96
CA ASN A 641 -2.94 -4.82 -7.81
C ASN A 641 -2.68 -3.40 -8.32
N ILE A 642 -3.36 -2.41 -7.75
CA ILE A 642 -3.18 -0.99 -8.06
C ILE A 642 -2.63 -0.31 -6.81
N LYS A 643 -1.41 0.23 -6.90
CA LYS A 643 -0.74 0.96 -5.82
C LYS A 643 -0.50 2.40 -6.24
N GLY A 644 -0.98 3.35 -5.45
CA GLY A 644 -0.57 4.75 -5.54
C GLY A 644 0.82 4.94 -4.94
N LEU A 645 1.66 5.75 -5.60
CA LEU A 645 2.97 6.14 -5.07
C LEU A 645 2.87 7.55 -4.45
N GLU A 646 3.74 7.84 -3.48
CA GLU A 646 3.79 9.16 -2.83
C GLU A 646 4.04 10.27 -3.85
N LEU A 647 3.43 11.43 -3.61
CA LEU A 647 3.64 12.63 -4.41
C LEU A 647 5.05 13.20 -4.17
N GLN A 648 5.64 13.76 -5.23
CA GLN A 648 7.09 14.02 -5.30
C GLN A 648 7.54 15.12 -4.33
N GLU A 649 8.28 14.75 -3.28
CA GLU A 649 8.85 15.74 -2.34
C GLU A 649 10.35 16.05 -2.57
N THR A 650 11.10 15.14 -3.20
CA THR A 650 12.57 15.28 -3.33
C THR A 650 13.04 15.54 -4.77
N SER A 651 14.13 16.28 -4.91
CA SER A 651 14.74 16.63 -6.20
C SER A 651 15.12 15.42 -7.08
N CYS A 652 15.37 14.26 -6.47
CA CYS A 652 15.60 13.01 -7.20
C CYS A 652 14.32 12.49 -7.86
N HIS A 653 13.19 12.54 -7.16
CA HIS A 653 11.89 12.11 -7.71
C HIS A 653 11.47 13.00 -8.88
N THR A 654 11.75 14.31 -8.81
CA THR A 654 11.46 15.23 -9.92
C THR A 654 12.29 14.91 -11.17
N ALA A 655 13.56 14.54 -11.01
CA ALA A 655 14.42 14.17 -12.13
C ALA A 655 13.96 12.86 -12.80
N GLU A 656 13.58 11.85 -11.99
CA GLU A 656 13.04 10.58 -12.49
C GLU A 656 11.69 10.77 -13.18
N ALA A 657 10.79 11.56 -12.60
CA ALA A 657 9.49 11.85 -13.17
C ALA A 657 9.60 12.61 -14.49
N ARG A 658 10.47 13.62 -14.57
CA ARG A 658 10.74 14.33 -15.82
C ARG A 658 11.19 13.38 -16.92
N ARG A 659 12.00 12.36 -16.60
CA ARG A 659 12.43 11.37 -17.59
C ARG A 659 11.28 10.47 -18.05
N VAL A 660 10.33 10.16 -17.17
CA VAL A 660 9.11 9.43 -17.52
C VAL A 660 8.19 10.30 -18.39
N ASP A 661 8.05 11.57 -18.04
CA ASP A 661 7.23 12.54 -18.77
C ASP A 661 7.78 12.76 -20.19
N GLU A 662 9.11 12.88 -20.37
CA GLU A 662 9.77 12.92 -21.69
C GLU A 662 9.40 11.69 -22.57
N VAL A 663 9.36 10.49 -21.98
CA VAL A 663 8.98 9.27 -22.71
C VAL A 663 7.51 9.31 -23.14
N PHE A 664 6.62 9.82 -22.28
CA PHE A 664 5.20 9.94 -22.61
C PHE A 664 4.91 11.04 -23.61
N GLU A 665 5.52 12.22 -23.48
CA GLU A 665 5.42 13.32 -24.44
C GLU A 665 5.85 12.83 -25.83
N SER A 666 7.01 12.16 -25.92
CA SER A 666 7.49 11.62 -27.21
C SER A 666 6.52 10.62 -27.88
N ALA A 667 5.74 9.89 -27.08
CA ALA A 667 4.84 8.84 -27.56
C ALA A 667 3.42 9.34 -27.84
N PHE A 668 2.93 10.30 -27.07
CA PHE A 668 1.51 10.68 -27.03
C PHE A 668 1.25 12.14 -27.41
N GLU A 669 2.23 13.03 -27.32
CA GLU A 669 2.09 14.48 -27.56
C GLU A 669 3.05 14.93 -28.68
N GLN A 670 2.62 14.82 -29.95
CA GLN A 670 3.37 15.39 -31.08
C GLN A 670 2.53 16.36 -31.89
N GLU A 671 3.14 17.51 -32.22
CA GLU A 671 2.62 18.50 -33.15
C GLU A 671 2.29 17.86 -34.52
N GLU A 672 1.23 18.34 -35.17
CA GLU A 672 0.62 17.76 -36.38
C GLU A 672 1.58 17.57 -37.58
N TYR A 673 2.77 18.18 -37.56
CA TYR A 673 3.71 18.26 -38.68
C TYR A 673 4.79 17.17 -38.74
N VAL A 674 4.79 16.17 -37.86
CA VAL A 674 5.81 15.10 -37.87
C VAL A 674 5.49 13.96 -38.85
N LYS A 675 6.53 13.50 -39.59
CA LYS A 675 6.52 12.48 -40.65
C LYS A 675 5.72 11.21 -40.30
N LEU A 676 5.15 10.58 -41.33
CA LEU A 676 4.28 9.39 -41.26
C LEU A 676 4.87 8.15 -40.53
N CYS A 677 6.18 8.12 -40.28
CA CYS A 677 6.89 7.05 -39.57
C CYS A 677 8.06 7.64 -38.74
N SER A 678 7.78 8.22 -37.57
CA SER A 678 8.83 8.59 -36.61
C SER A 678 9.42 7.33 -35.95
N ILE A 679 10.74 7.36 -35.73
CA ILE A 679 11.46 6.30 -35.02
C ILE A 679 11.36 6.57 -33.52
N ASN A 680 11.11 5.52 -32.74
CA ASN A 680 11.12 5.57 -31.29
C ASN A 680 12.53 5.87 -30.76
N GLU A 681 12.76 7.07 -30.25
CA GLU A 681 14.02 7.47 -29.61
C GLU A 681 14.34 6.65 -28.35
N HIS A 682 13.34 5.99 -27.79
CA HIS A 682 13.39 5.25 -26.53
C HIS A 682 13.19 3.75 -26.71
N PHE A 683 13.42 3.19 -27.90
CA PHE A 683 13.25 1.75 -28.19
C PHE A 683 14.02 0.82 -27.23
N GLY A 684 15.19 1.24 -26.75
CA GLY A 684 16.01 0.46 -25.82
C GLY A 684 15.67 0.65 -24.33
N ASN A 685 14.68 1.49 -24.00
CA ASN A 685 14.28 1.75 -22.62
C ASN A 685 13.42 0.61 -22.08
N VAL A 686 13.45 0.42 -20.75
CA VAL A 686 12.58 -0.54 -20.06
C VAL A 686 11.11 -0.08 -20.08
N LEU A 687 10.89 1.23 -20.05
CA LEU A 687 9.55 1.82 -20.13
C LEU A 687 9.08 1.86 -21.58
N THR A 688 8.13 0.99 -21.91
CA THR A 688 7.47 0.97 -23.21
C THR A 688 6.07 1.59 -23.10
N PRO A 689 5.76 2.64 -23.88
CA PRO A 689 4.43 3.24 -23.86
C PRO A 689 3.38 2.29 -24.45
N CYS A 690 2.33 2.02 -23.68
CA CYS A 690 1.31 1.02 -24.01
C CYS A 690 0.02 1.64 -24.56
N THR A 691 -0.65 2.48 -23.76
CA THR A 691 -1.92 3.11 -24.16
C THR A 691 -2.26 4.27 -23.23
N VAL A 692 -3.13 5.16 -23.70
CA VAL A 692 -3.79 6.19 -22.88
C VAL A 692 -5.18 5.72 -22.48
N LEU A 693 -5.60 5.99 -21.24
CA LEU A 693 -6.89 5.59 -20.67
C LEU A 693 -7.66 6.85 -20.21
N PRO A 694 -8.88 7.11 -20.71
CA PRO A 694 -9.70 8.22 -20.25
C PRO A 694 -10.31 7.86 -18.88
N VAL A 695 -9.90 8.55 -17.82
CA VAL A 695 -10.42 8.38 -16.46
C VAL A 695 -10.72 9.76 -15.88
N LYS A 696 -11.86 9.90 -15.19
CA LYS A 696 -12.23 11.14 -14.51
C LYS A 696 -11.44 11.26 -13.20
N LEU A 697 -10.67 12.34 -13.08
CA LEU A 697 -9.69 12.56 -12.03
C LEU A 697 -9.68 14.02 -11.60
N TYR A 698 -9.22 14.27 -10.37
CA TYR A 698 -8.91 15.62 -9.90
C TYR A 698 -7.51 16.05 -10.33
N SER A 699 -7.42 17.27 -10.86
CA SER A 699 -6.18 17.99 -11.10
C SER A 699 -5.87 18.91 -9.92
N ASP A 700 -4.61 18.97 -9.49
CA ASP A 700 -4.13 19.96 -8.51
C ASP A 700 -3.60 21.20 -9.25
N ALA A 701 -4.01 22.38 -8.79
CA ALA A 701 -3.55 23.67 -9.27
C ALA A 701 -3.28 24.58 -8.08
N ARG A 702 -2.00 24.92 -7.86
CA ARG A 702 -1.57 25.77 -6.74
C ARG A 702 -1.31 27.18 -7.23
N ASN A 703 -2.10 28.12 -6.71
CA ASN A 703 -1.96 29.54 -7.02
C ASN A 703 -1.47 30.31 -5.79
N VAL A 704 -0.50 31.21 -5.98
CA VAL A 704 -0.05 32.13 -4.93
C VAL A 704 -1.01 33.32 -4.90
N LEU A 705 -1.65 33.56 -3.76
CA LEU A 705 -2.67 34.60 -3.58
C LEU A 705 -2.11 35.95 -3.10
N SER A 706 -0.78 36.12 -3.08
CA SER A 706 -0.13 37.38 -2.75
C SER A 706 -0.57 38.49 -3.71
N GLY A 707 -0.90 39.66 -3.15
CA GLY A 707 -1.48 40.77 -3.91
C GLY A 707 -2.99 40.69 -4.13
N ILE A 708 -3.63 39.53 -3.93
CA ILE A 708 -5.11 39.44 -3.87
C ILE A 708 -5.58 39.61 -2.44
N ILE A 709 -5.05 38.79 -1.52
CA ILE A 709 -5.41 38.82 -0.09
C ILE A 709 -4.79 40.04 0.62
N ASP A 710 -3.69 40.58 0.08
CA ASP A 710 -3.00 41.75 0.63
C ASP A 710 -3.60 43.09 0.15
N SER A 711 -4.44 43.07 -0.89
CA SER A 711 -4.98 44.29 -1.49
C SER A 711 -6.06 44.92 -0.60
N HIS A 712 -5.85 46.19 -0.24
CA HIS A 712 -6.80 46.95 0.58
C HIS A 712 -8.20 47.05 -0.05
N ASP A 713 -8.30 47.16 -1.38
CA ASP A 713 -9.58 47.26 -2.07
C ASP A 713 -10.39 45.96 -1.97
N ASN A 714 -9.73 44.81 -2.20
CA ASN A 714 -10.34 43.49 -2.07
C ASN A 714 -10.79 43.20 -0.63
N LEU A 715 -9.97 43.57 0.36
CA LEU A 715 -10.29 43.38 1.77
C LEU A 715 -11.46 44.26 2.24
N LYS A 716 -11.62 45.45 1.65
CA LYS A 716 -12.76 46.33 1.93
C LYS A 716 -14.05 45.72 1.36
N GLU A 717 -13.99 45.18 0.15
CA GLU A 717 -15.13 44.49 -0.47
C GLU A 717 -15.49 43.19 0.28
N PHE A 718 -14.49 42.41 0.69
CA PHE A 718 -14.64 41.18 1.49
C PHE A 718 -15.48 41.39 2.74
N LYS A 719 -15.28 42.49 3.48
CA LYS A 719 -16.08 42.82 4.67
C LYS A 719 -17.56 43.02 4.33
N GLY A 720 -17.85 43.74 3.25
CA GLY A 720 -19.22 43.99 2.81
C GLY A 720 -19.91 42.73 2.31
N ASP A 721 -19.18 41.87 1.61
CA ASP A 721 -19.71 40.62 1.10
C ASP A 721 -19.91 39.57 2.19
N LEU A 722 -19.07 39.54 3.24
CA LEU A 722 -19.23 38.58 4.35
C LEU A 722 -20.61 38.67 4.98
N VAL A 723 -21.11 39.90 5.20
CA VAL A 723 -22.44 40.13 5.78
C VAL A 723 -23.54 39.59 4.85
N LYS A 724 -23.40 39.80 3.53
CA LYS A 724 -24.35 39.31 2.52
C LYS A 724 -24.38 37.78 2.44
N VAL A 725 -23.21 37.14 2.44
CA VAL A 725 -23.07 35.68 2.37
C VAL A 725 -23.55 35.01 3.65
N LEU A 726 -23.20 35.55 4.81
CA LEU A 726 -23.65 35.06 6.11
C LEU A 726 -25.18 35.11 6.23
N LEU A 727 -25.79 36.21 5.79
CA LEU A 727 -27.24 36.35 5.75
C LEU A 727 -27.88 35.30 4.84
N TRP A 728 -27.36 35.10 3.63
CA TRP A 728 -27.86 34.10 2.69
C TRP A 728 -27.80 32.67 3.27
N ILE A 729 -26.66 32.27 3.86
CA ILE A 729 -26.49 30.94 4.46
C ILE A 729 -27.47 30.71 5.61
N LEU A 730 -27.67 31.69 6.50
CA LEU A 730 -28.58 31.57 7.63
C LEU A 730 -30.03 31.47 7.19
N VAL A 731 -30.44 32.29 6.22
CA VAL A 731 -31.80 32.25 5.66
C VAL A 731 -32.07 30.90 4.98
N GLN A 732 -31.11 30.39 4.20
CA GLN A 732 -31.22 29.08 3.55
C GLN A 732 -31.26 27.92 4.55
N TYR A 733 -30.50 28.00 5.64
CA TYR A 733 -30.56 27.04 6.73
C TYR A 733 -31.94 27.02 7.40
N CYS A 734 -32.50 28.20 7.74
CA CYS A 734 -33.82 28.31 8.34
C CYS A 734 -34.94 27.79 7.41
N SER A 735 -34.84 28.07 6.11
CA SER A 735 -35.73 27.54 5.07
C SER A 735 -35.69 26.01 4.98
N ARG A 736 -34.50 25.41 4.89
CA ARG A 736 -34.33 23.94 4.86
C ARG A 736 -34.85 23.31 6.15
N ARG A 737 -34.60 23.93 7.31
CA ARG A 737 -35.06 23.45 8.61
C ARG A 737 -36.58 23.39 8.73
N SER A 738 -37.28 24.43 8.26
CA SER A 738 -38.74 24.45 8.31
C SER A 738 -39.37 23.43 7.35
N SER A 739 -38.83 23.26 6.15
CA SER A 739 -39.31 22.22 5.22
C SER A 739 -39.12 20.78 5.78
N MET A 740 -38.03 20.51 6.50
CA MET A 740 -37.83 19.21 7.18
C MET A 740 -38.84 19.00 8.31
N LEU A 741 -39.12 20.03 9.12
CA LEU A 741 -40.11 19.96 10.20
C LEU A 741 -41.53 19.75 9.65
N GLU A 742 -41.87 20.40 8.52
CA GLU A 742 -43.17 20.24 7.86
C GLU A 742 -43.34 18.84 7.22
N ASN A 743 -42.28 18.26 6.66
CA ASN A 743 -42.27 16.90 6.11
C ASN A 743 -42.34 15.82 7.21
N ALA A 744 -41.71 16.04 8.36
CA ALA A 744 -41.83 15.17 9.53
C ALA A 744 -43.28 15.12 10.03
N HIS A 745 -43.95 16.27 10.16
CA HIS A 745 -45.36 16.35 10.57
C HIS A 745 -46.34 15.79 9.53
N LYS A 746 -46.05 15.88 8.22
CA LYS A 746 -46.83 15.21 7.17
C LYS A 746 -46.67 13.69 7.19
N THR A 747 -45.51 13.18 7.62
CA THR A 747 -45.22 11.75 7.74
C THR A 747 -45.85 11.16 9.02
N GLU A 748 -45.86 11.91 10.13
CA GLU A 748 -46.60 11.53 11.36
C GLU A 748 -48.13 11.50 11.16
N ASN A 749 -48.68 12.43 10.38
CA ASN A 749 -50.14 12.48 10.14
C ASN A 749 -50.67 11.38 9.20
N LYS A 750 -49.81 10.65 8.48
CA LYS A 750 -50.20 9.42 7.75
C LYS A 750 -50.01 8.14 8.56
N GLY A 751 -49.51 8.23 9.80
CA GLY A 751 -49.11 7.09 10.62
C GLY A 751 -49.73 7.06 12.01
N LYS A 752 -50.99 7.48 12.21
CA LYS A 752 -51.71 7.18 13.47
C LYS A 752 -52.28 5.76 13.46
N ALA A 753 -51.37 4.78 13.54
CA ALA A 753 -51.55 3.50 14.22
C ALA A 753 -50.19 2.74 14.26
N SER A 754 -49.27 3.17 15.12
CA SER A 754 -48.40 2.30 15.93
C SER A 754 -47.35 3.13 16.68
N LEU A 755 -47.28 2.90 17.98
CA LEU A 755 -46.15 3.27 18.84
C LEU A 755 -44.87 2.64 18.26
N ILE A 756 -43.94 3.45 17.76
CA ILE A 756 -42.55 3.05 17.53
C ILE A 756 -41.63 4.24 17.86
N ILE A 757 -40.76 3.98 18.84
CA ILE A 757 -39.59 4.76 19.22
C ILE A 757 -38.66 4.89 18.01
N LEU A 758 -38.29 6.12 17.62
CA LEU A 758 -37.16 6.36 16.72
C LEU A 758 -35.88 6.59 17.55
N PRO A 759 -34.72 6.15 17.03
CA PRO A 759 -33.49 5.95 17.78
C PRO A 759 -32.76 7.27 18.07
N ALA A 760 -32.08 7.28 19.21
CA ALA A 760 -31.09 8.28 19.56
C ALA A 760 -30.09 8.44 18.40
N LEU A 761 -29.92 9.68 17.94
CA LEU A 761 -28.71 10.07 17.23
C LEU A 761 -27.60 9.99 18.29
N ASN A 762 -26.79 8.94 18.19
CA ASN A 762 -25.63 8.72 19.02
C ASN A 762 -24.74 9.96 18.97
N THR A 763 -24.80 10.74 20.05
CA THR A 763 -23.69 11.56 20.51
C THR A 763 -22.83 10.58 21.29
N GLU A 764 -21.66 10.21 20.76
CA GLU A 764 -20.68 9.53 21.60
C GLU A 764 -20.17 10.52 22.68
N PRO A 765 -19.92 10.02 23.90
CA PRO A 765 -19.65 10.83 25.07
C PRO A 765 -18.26 11.47 24.97
N GLN A 766 -18.19 12.80 25.17
CA GLN A 766 -16.93 13.44 25.52
C GLN A 766 -16.53 12.98 26.92
N THR A 767 -15.31 12.44 26.98
CA THR A 767 -14.55 12.22 28.19
C THR A 767 -14.14 13.59 28.73
N GLU A 768 -14.57 13.92 29.95
CA GLU A 768 -13.95 14.98 30.74
C GLU A 768 -12.52 14.56 31.07
N SER A 769 -11.55 15.39 30.69
CA SER A 769 -10.23 15.44 31.32
C SER A 769 -10.13 16.74 32.13
N PRO A 770 -9.34 16.74 33.21
CA PRO A 770 -9.55 17.56 34.40
C PRO A 770 -9.11 19.01 34.21
N GLU A 771 -9.83 19.94 34.84
CA GLU A 771 -9.28 21.25 35.21
C GLU A 771 -8.73 21.16 36.64
N ASP A 772 -7.41 21.13 36.77
CA ASP A 772 -6.73 21.60 37.98
C ASP A 772 -6.79 23.14 37.98
N THR A 773 -7.32 23.71 39.06
CA THR A 773 -7.18 25.14 39.33
C THR A 773 -6.07 25.32 40.36
N ASP A 774 -5.02 26.07 40.04
CA ASP A 774 -4.22 26.76 41.07
C ASP A 774 -3.72 28.13 40.58
N SER A 775 -4.39 29.15 41.15
CA SER A 775 -3.89 30.43 41.68
C SER A 775 -2.76 31.25 41.00
N LEU A 776 -3.17 32.45 40.55
CA LEU A 776 -2.66 33.81 40.92
C LEU A 776 -1.16 34.03 41.23
N ASN A 777 -0.45 34.81 40.39
CA ASN A 777 -0.18 36.25 40.61
C ASN A 777 0.87 36.86 39.64
N SER A 778 0.53 38.07 39.17
CA SER A 778 1.32 39.21 38.69
C SER A 778 2.83 39.08 38.40
N GLU A 779 3.27 39.56 37.23
CA GLU A 779 3.98 40.85 37.08
C GLU A 779 4.41 41.17 35.62
N ASN A 780 4.17 42.43 35.22
CA ASN A 780 4.85 43.26 34.19
C ASN A 780 4.68 42.85 32.71
N LEU A 781 3.83 43.51 31.91
CA LEU A 781 4.03 44.84 31.28
C LEU A 781 5.34 44.90 30.48
N ASP A 782 5.28 44.82 29.14
CA ASP A 782 5.71 45.95 28.30
C ASP A 782 5.36 45.80 26.81
N ASP A 783 4.98 46.96 26.31
CA ASP A 783 4.48 47.41 25.02
C ASP A 783 5.60 47.41 23.96
N TRP A 784 5.37 46.89 22.74
CA TRP A 784 6.29 47.11 21.62
C TRP A 784 5.54 47.39 20.31
N SER A 785 5.68 48.66 19.92
CA SER A 785 5.28 49.32 18.69
C SER A 785 6.38 49.23 17.61
N ASP A 786 6.00 49.64 16.40
CA ASP A 786 6.83 49.79 15.20
C ASP A 786 8.03 50.74 15.39
N ASP A 787 9.22 50.34 14.93
CA ASP A 787 10.19 51.13 14.13
C ASP A 787 11.50 50.33 13.89
N VAL A 788 11.89 50.09 12.63
CA VAL A 788 12.93 50.79 11.85
C VAL A 788 14.39 50.44 12.25
N PHE A 789 15.06 49.75 11.32
CA PHE A 789 16.50 49.68 10.97
C PHE A 789 17.59 49.87 12.06
N GLY A 790 18.56 48.95 12.04
CA GLY A 790 19.95 49.16 12.50
C GLY A 790 20.53 47.90 13.16
N GLU A 791 21.31 47.09 12.45
CA GLU A 791 22.78 47.13 12.29
C GLU A 791 23.40 45.90 12.99
N GLU A 792 24.15 45.10 12.21
CA GLU A 792 25.00 44.01 12.70
C GLU A 792 26.06 44.53 13.69
N PRO A 793 26.59 43.62 14.52
CA PRO A 793 28.04 43.45 14.44
C PRO A 793 28.47 41.98 14.34
N THR A 794 29.18 41.71 13.24
CA THR A 794 30.33 40.80 13.07
C THR A 794 30.77 39.96 14.29
N ILE A 795 30.74 38.63 14.16
CA ILE A 795 31.47 37.70 15.06
C ILE A 795 32.77 37.25 14.39
N LYS A 796 33.90 37.56 15.05
CA LYS A 796 35.23 36.97 14.81
C LYS A 796 35.34 35.62 15.53
N LYS A 797 36.11 34.71 14.91
CA LYS A 797 36.55 33.39 15.41
C LYS A 797 37.26 33.43 16.77
N GLY A 798 37.06 32.39 17.59
CA GLY A 798 38.13 31.78 18.40
C GLY A 798 37.77 31.15 19.77
N LYS A 799 37.90 29.81 19.84
CA LYS A 799 38.40 28.91 20.92
C LYS A 799 37.75 28.78 22.33
N ASP A 800 37.39 27.52 22.60
CA ASP A 800 37.66 26.61 23.73
C ASP A 800 37.17 26.86 25.18
N GLU A 801 36.52 25.79 25.69
CA GLU A 801 36.34 25.23 27.05
C GLU A 801 35.17 25.64 27.98
N LYS A 802 34.33 24.61 28.23
CA LYS A 802 33.64 24.15 29.46
C LYS A 802 33.05 25.17 30.45
N ASP A 803 31.72 25.15 30.61
CA ASP A 803 31.08 24.57 31.82
C ASP A 803 29.56 24.43 31.68
N GLN A 804 29.01 23.56 32.52
CA GLN A 804 27.65 23.02 32.55
C GLN A 804 26.55 24.07 32.80
N LEU A 805 25.43 23.99 32.07
CA LEU A 805 24.13 24.46 32.55
C LEU A 805 22.98 23.60 32.00
N GLN A 806 22.08 23.21 32.90
CA GLN A 806 20.89 22.38 32.67
C GLN A 806 19.92 23.05 31.69
N VAL A 807 19.42 22.27 30.72
CA VAL A 807 18.39 22.69 29.76
C VAL A 807 17.10 21.90 30.04
N LEU A 808 16.04 22.68 30.27
CA LEU A 808 14.64 22.30 30.34
C LEU A 808 14.19 21.67 28.99
N PRO A 809 13.43 20.55 28.96
CA PRO A 809 13.02 19.91 27.71
C PRO A 809 11.97 20.75 26.97
N GLY A 810 12.34 21.19 25.77
CA GLY A 810 11.47 21.87 24.81
C GLY A 810 10.48 20.91 24.14
N ILE A 811 9.33 21.49 23.79
CA ILE A 811 8.14 20.88 23.22
C ILE A 811 8.45 20.27 21.84
N ASN A 812 8.21 18.96 21.70
CA ASN A 812 8.38 18.20 20.46
C ASN A 812 7.19 18.39 19.51
N LEU A 813 7.48 18.75 18.26
CA LEU A 813 6.59 18.63 17.09
C LEU A 813 6.81 17.25 16.44
N PRO A 814 5.76 16.54 16.00
CA PRO A 814 5.92 15.23 15.36
C PRO A 814 6.39 15.34 13.90
N ILE A 815 7.43 14.58 13.56
CA ILE A 815 7.94 14.37 12.19
C ILE A 815 7.22 13.16 11.55
N PRO A 816 6.96 13.13 10.23
CA PRO A 816 6.19 12.07 9.57
C PRO A 816 6.97 10.74 9.50
N GLY A 817 6.30 9.61 9.77
CA GLY A 817 6.83 8.27 9.45
C GLY A 817 6.99 7.26 10.59
N SER A 818 6.31 7.43 11.73
CA SER A 818 6.27 6.42 12.80
C SER A 818 5.01 5.56 12.70
N VAL A 819 5.17 4.22 12.66
CA VAL A 819 4.07 3.24 12.69
C VAL A 819 3.98 2.66 14.10
N GLU A 820 2.95 3.04 14.86
CA GLU A 820 2.64 2.42 16.14
C GLU A 820 1.88 1.10 15.96
N SER A 821 2.37 0.07 16.65
CA SER A 821 1.77 -1.27 16.69
C SER A 821 0.61 -1.32 17.70
N GLN A 822 -0.61 -1.56 17.23
CA GLN A 822 -1.74 -1.91 18.11
C GLN A 822 -1.57 -3.35 18.65
N ASN A 823 -1.46 -3.46 19.97
CA ASN A 823 -1.53 -4.75 20.67
C ASN A 823 -2.99 -5.23 20.75
N VAL A 824 -3.23 -6.45 20.26
CA VAL A 824 -4.47 -7.20 20.46
C VAL A 824 -4.44 -7.86 21.84
N GLY A 825 -5.46 -7.62 22.68
CA GLY A 825 -5.60 -8.23 24.00
C GLY A 825 -7.06 -8.39 24.45
N SER A 826 -7.58 -9.60 24.26
CA SER A 826 -8.57 -10.35 25.06
C SER A 826 -9.82 -9.66 25.63
N HIS A 827 -10.99 -10.14 25.17
CA HIS A 827 -12.27 -10.07 25.86
C HIS A 827 -12.30 -10.93 27.14
N SER A 828 -12.91 -10.42 28.21
CA SER A 828 -13.59 -11.22 29.23
C SER A 828 -14.84 -10.49 29.74
N THR A 829 -15.91 -11.27 29.86
CA THR A 829 -17.28 -10.93 30.25
C THR A 829 -17.52 -10.98 31.77
N ASN A 830 -18.67 -10.38 32.19
CA ASN A 830 -19.41 -10.53 33.47
C ASN A 830 -18.86 -9.73 34.68
N THR A 831 -19.62 -9.07 35.57
CA THR A 831 -21.05 -9.08 35.96
C THR A 831 -21.30 -8.06 37.11
N VAL A 832 -22.53 -7.50 37.22
CA VAL A 832 -23.35 -7.37 38.46
C VAL A 832 -23.16 -6.17 39.44
N THR A 833 -24.15 -5.24 39.35
CA THR A 833 -25.08 -4.63 40.34
C THR A 833 -24.70 -3.95 41.68
N GLU A 834 -25.57 -2.95 41.98
CA GLU A 834 -26.07 -2.44 43.27
C GLU A 834 -25.17 -1.47 44.06
N GLU A 835 -25.52 -0.18 44.12
CA GLU A 835 -26.53 0.52 44.97
C GLU A 835 -25.99 0.93 46.36
N SER A 836 -26.55 2.04 46.84
CA SER A 836 -26.50 2.57 48.22
C SER A 836 -25.26 3.40 48.60
N LEU A 837 -25.29 4.43 49.44
CA LEU A 837 -26.27 5.41 49.94
C LEU A 837 -25.47 6.22 51.00
N TYR A 838 -25.98 7.41 51.33
CA TYR A 838 -25.69 8.24 52.52
C TYR A 838 -24.46 9.16 52.53
N GLN A 839 -24.70 10.42 52.15
CA GLN A 839 -25.00 11.55 53.05
C GLN A 839 -24.13 11.80 54.30
N ALA A 840 -23.88 13.11 54.50
CA ALA A 840 -23.38 13.85 55.67
C ALA A 840 -21.87 14.20 55.57
N VAL A 841 -21.39 15.43 55.76
CA VAL A 841 -21.74 16.47 56.72
C VAL A 841 -21.32 17.86 56.19
N ALA A 842 -22.13 18.87 56.50
CA ALA A 842 -21.93 20.30 56.25
C ALA A 842 -21.04 20.98 57.31
N LEU A 843 -20.37 22.08 56.93
CA LEU A 843 -20.02 23.31 57.71
C LEU A 843 -18.83 24.00 57.03
N GLY A 844 -18.78 25.29 56.70
CA GLY A 844 -19.70 26.40 56.83
C GLY A 844 -18.98 27.67 56.30
N TYR A 845 -19.65 28.43 55.43
CA TYR A 845 -19.19 29.75 54.94
C TYR A 845 -19.64 30.86 55.91
N PRO A 846 -18.95 32.02 55.97
CA PRO A 846 -19.52 33.21 56.57
C PRO A 846 -20.59 33.82 55.65
N ALA A 847 -21.53 34.51 56.28
CA ALA A 847 -22.90 34.70 55.82
C ALA A 847 -23.21 36.09 55.22
N ILE A 848 -24.43 36.16 54.64
CA ILE A 848 -25.29 37.34 54.39
C ILE A 848 -25.03 38.03 53.03
N ASP A 849 -26.00 38.30 52.15
CA ASP A 849 -27.45 38.47 52.29
C ASP A 849 -28.23 37.90 51.10
N LYS A 850 -29.34 37.19 51.36
CA LYS A 850 -30.32 36.80 50.35
C LYS A 850 -31.37 37.90 50.25
N GLY A 851 -31.18 38.78 49.28
CA GLY A 851 -32.15 39.79 48.90
C GLY A 851 -32.65 39.63 47.47
N LYS A 852 -33.72 38.83 47.31
CA LYS A 852 -34.79 38.93 46.28
C LYS A 852 -34.55 38.41 44.84
N GLN A 853 -35.50 37.55 44.48
CA GLN A 853 -36.08 37.28 43.15
C GLN A 853 -35.21 36.54 42.14
N GLU A 854 -35.37 35.21 42.13
CA GLU A 854 -35.47 34.46 40.87
C GLU A 854 -36.57 35.10 40.02
N ALA A 855 -36.19 36.06 39.19
CA ALA A 855 -36.98 36.37 38.02
C ALA A 855 -36.83 35.15 37.10
N MET A 856 -37.83 34.28 37.10
CA MET A 856 -38.20 33.58 35.86
C MET A 856 -38.25 34.66 34.78
N ALA A 857 -37.23 34.73 33.94
CA ALA A 857 -37.32 35.47 32.69
C ALA A 857 -38.30 34.69 31.82
N TYR A 858 -39.59 34.94 32.03
CA TYR A 858 -40.61 34.73 31.00
C TYR A 858 -40.09 35.44 29.76
N ILE A 859 -39.58 34.68 28.79
CA ILE A 859 -39.32 35.20 27.45
C ILE A 859 -40.69 35.66 26.94
N PRO A 860 -40.86 36.93 26.51
CA PRO A 860 -42.10 37.37 25.92
C PRO A 860 -42.37 36.50 24.70
N LEU A 861 -43.58 35.95 24.60
CA LEU A 861 -44.08 35.34 23.38
C LEU A 861 -43.95 36.41 22.28
N MET A 862 -42.93 36.27 21.42
CA MET A 862 -42.59 37.29 20.44
C MET A 862 -43.65 37.19 19.32
N GLU A 863 -44.61 38.11 19.33
CA GLU A 863 -45.65 38.16 18.30
C GLU A 863 -45.03 38.70 17.00
N PHE A 864 -44.80 37.81 16.04
CA PHE A 864 -44.42 38.17 14.68
C PHE A 864 -45.54 38.95 13.99
N SER A 865 -45.18 39.88 13.11
CA SER A 865 -46.19 40.64 12.35
C SER A 865 -46.87 39.79 11.27
N CYS A 866 -46.23 38.71 10.83
CA CYS A 866 -46.79 37.72 9.90
C CYS A 866 -46.78 36.31 10.52
N SER A 867 -47.86 35.54 10.32
CA SER A 867 -47.99 34.16 10.82
C SER A 867 -46.97 33.18 10.21
N HIS A 868 -46.45 33.50 9.02
CA HIS A 868 -45.47 32.68 8.31
C HIS A 868 -44.01 32.99 8.70
N SER A 869 -43.75 34.11 9.39
CA SER A 869 -42.41 34.50 9.87
C SER A 869 -41.80 33.49 10.85
N HIS A 870 -42.64 32.74 11.58
CA HIS A 870 -42.18 31.68 12.49
C HIS A 870 -41.40 30.58 11.76
N LEU A 871 -41.70 30.29 10.48
CA LEU A 871 -41.00 29.27 9.69
C LEU A 871 -39.56 29.66 9.33
N LEU A 872 -39.24 30.96 9.33
CA LEU A 872 -37.90 31.48 9.06
C LEU A 872 -37.23 32.03 10.33
N SER A 873 -37.81 31.79 11.51
CA SER A 873 -37.21 32.20 12.79
C SER A 873 -35.91 31.46 13.06
N LEU A 874 -34.98 32.11 13.77
CA LEU A 874 -33.71 31.50 14.20
C LEU A 874 -33.92 30.63 15.45
N PRO A 875 -33.09 29.60 15.69
CA PRO A 875 -33.13 28.80 16.92
C PRO A 875 -33.09 29.66 18.19
N GLU A 876 -33.89 29.31 19.20
CA GLU A 876 -33.98 30.08 20.46
C GLU A 876 -32.64 30.19 21.18
N LYS A 877 -31.83 29.14 21.09
CA LYS A 877 -30.46 29.12 21.62
C LYS A 877 -29.54 30.17 20.99
N TRP A 878 -29.86 30.67 19.80
CA TRP A 878 -29.06 31.68 19.09
C TRP A 878 -29.49 33.12 19.43
N MET A 879 -30.58 33.29 20.18
CA MET A 879 -31.17 34.61 20.49
C MET A 879 -30.61 35.28 21.77
N SER A 880 -29.63 34.67 22.44
CA SER A 880 -28.99 35.26 23.62
C SER A 880 -28.08 36.43 23.24
N ASN A 881 -28.27 37.59 23.88
CA ASN A 881 -27.47 38.79 23.65
C ASN A 881 -26.12 38.70 24.37
N CYS A 882 -25.02 38.88 23.63
CA CYS A 882 -23.65 38.93 24.19
C CYS A 882 -22.90 40.23 23.89
N LEU A 883 -23.43 41.12 23.03
CA LEU A 883 -22.80 42.39 22.67
C LEU A 883 -23.44 43.60 23.36
N PRO A 884 -22.66 44.63 23.73
CA PRO A 884 -23.20 45.89 24.23
C PRO A 884 -24.11 46.59 23.20
N ASN A 885 -25.25 47.11 23.65
CA ASN A 885 -26.24 47.79 22.80
C ASN A 885 -25.68 48.97 21.98
N SER A 886 -24.61 49.62 22.46
CA SER A 886 -23.92 50.70 21.73
C SER A 886 -23.19 50.19 20.49
N LYS A 887 -22.35 49.15 20.63
CA LYS A 887 -21.66 48.49 19.49
C LYS A 887 -22.65 47.87 18.51
N MET A 888 -23.77 47.35 19.02
CA MET A 888 -24.82 46.75 18.20
C MET A 888 -25.51 47.77 17.26
N LYS A 889 -25.76 48.99 17.76
CA LYS A 889 -26.32 50.08 16.95
C LYS A 889 -25.35 50.56 15.86
N GLU A 890 -24.06 50.64 16.18
CA GLU A 890 -23.03 50.97 15.19
C GLU A 890 -22.99 49.93 14.06
N MET A 891 -22.93 48.65 14.42
CA MET A 891 -22.87 47.54 13.47
C MET A 891 -24.15 47.36 12.65
N SER A 892 -25.32 47.69 13.20
CA SER A 892 -26.58 47.60 12.45
C SER A 892 -26.61 48.47 11.18
N SER A 893 -25.76 49.50 11.08
CA SER A 893 -25.64 50.33 9.88
C SER A 893 -24.92 49.64 8.70
N LEU A 894 -24.22 48.53 8.94
CA LEU A 894 -23.51 47.75 7.91
C LEU A 894 -24.39 46.64 7.32
N PHE A 895 -25.61 46.44 7.84
CA PHE A 895 -26.50 45.39 7.39
C PHE A 895 -27.10 45.76 6.01
N PRO A 896 -27.08 44.85 5.01
CA PRO A 896 -27.62 45.16 3.69
C PRO A 896 -29.13 44.85 3.63
N GLU A 897 -29.97 45.85 3.89
CA GLU A 897 -31.44 45.72 3.83
C GLU A 897 -31.98 45.24 2.48
N ASP A 898 -31.51 45.85 1.39
CA ASP A 898 -32.03 45.58 0.05
C ASP A 898 -31.75 44.12 -0.36
N TRP A 899 -30.61 43.58 0.10
CA TRP A 899 -30.22 42.19 -0.10
C TRP A 899 -31.09 41.23 0.72
N TYR A 900 -31.38 41.56 1.99
CA TYR A 900 -32.29 40.77 2.84
C TYR A 900 -33.67 40.60 2.20
N GLN A 901 -34.25 41.70 1.73
CA GLN A 901 -35.55 41.69 1.07
C GLN A 901 -35.50 40.87 -0.24
N PHE A 902 -34.43 41.03 -1.03
CA PHE A 902 -34.24 40.28 -2.26
C PHE A 902 -34.15 38.77 -2.05
N ILE A 903 -33.37 38.29 -1.07
CA ILE A 903 -33.26 36.85 -0.76
C ILE A 903 -34.62 36.27 -0.38
N LEU A 904 -35.38 36.95 0.49
CA LEU A 904 -36.69 36.48 0.92
C LEU A 904 -37.70 36.37 -0.23
N MET A 905 -37.59 37.24 -1.25
CA MET A 905 -38.43 37.15 -2.46
C MET A 905 -38.06 35.98 -3.38
N GLN A 906 -36.86 35.39 -3.24
CA GLN A 906 -36.41 34.25 -4.07
C GLN A 906 -36.67 32.88 -3.43
N LEU A 907 -37.11 32.81 -2.17
CA LEU A 907 -37.35 31.53 -1.47
C LEU A 907 -38.65 30.85 -1.91
N GLU A 908 -38.57 29.65 -2.45
CA GLU A 908 -39.72 28.80 -2.85
C GLU A 908 -40.39 28.08 -1.66
N CYS A 909 -40.42 28.66 -0.46
CA CYS A 909 -40.83 27.98 0.79
C CYS A 909 -42.32 27.63 0.91
N PHE A 910 -43.20 28.01 -0.03
CA PHE A 910 -44.65 27.91 0.18
C PHE A 910 -45.35 26.99 -0.82
N PRO A 911 -45.67 25.73 -0.43
CA PRO A 911 -46.43 24.82 -1.29
C PRO A 911 -47.94 25.11 -1.17
N SER A 912 -48.45 26.20 -1.75
CA SER A 912 -49.88 26.30 -2.08
C SER A 912 -50.19 27.33 -3.17
N LYS A 913 -51.26 27.06 -3.93
CA LYS A 913 -51.70 27.74 -5.14
C LYS A 913 -52.02 29.23 -4.94
N GLU A 914 -51.72 30.01 -5.98
CA GLU A 914 -52.23 31.36 -6.32
C GLU A 914 -51.79 32.61 -5.52
N ASN A 915 -51.14 32.52 -4.35
CA ASN A 915 -50.75 33.73 -3.56
C ASN A 915 -49.29 33.78 -3.04
N ALA A 916 -48.33 33.14 -3.70
CA ALA A 916 -46.94 33.06 -3.21
C ALA A 916 -46.19 34.41 -3.18
N SER A 917 -46.49 35.34 -4.10
CA SER A 917 -45.79 36.64 -4.19
C SER A 917 -46.14 37.60 -3.04
N ASN A 918 -47.37 37.57 -2.54
CA ASN A 918 -47.82 38.50 -1.47
C ASN A 918 -47.27 38.10 -0.10
N VAL A 919 -47.07 36.80 0.15
CA VAL A 919 -46.57 36.30 1.45
C VAL A 919 -45.09 36.64 1.65
N GLY A 920 -44.27 36.57 0.60
CA GLY A 920 -42.85 36.97 0.66
C GLY A 920 -42.67 38.46 1.00
N GLU A 921 -43.51 39.33 0.43
CA GLU A 921 -43.51 40.77 0.74
C GLU A 921 -43.95 41.08 2.18
N GLU A 922 -44.90 40.32 2.74
CA GLU A 922 -45.34 40.49 4.13
C GLU A 922 -44.29 40.05 5.14
N ILE A 923 -43.56 38.95 4.87
CA ILE A 923 -42.45 38.48 5.71
C ILE A 923 -41.27 39.46 5.65
N ALA A 924 -40.95 40.00 4.47
CA ALA A 924 -39.87 40.98 4.31
C ALA A 924 -40.12 42.30 5.08
N LYS A 925 -41.39 42.62 5.39
CA LYS A 925 -41.79 43.79 6.19
C LYS A 925 -41.80 43.54 7.70
N ASP A 926 -41.63 42.31 8.15
CA ASP A 926 -41.65 41.95 9.58
C ASP A 926 -40.40 42.49 10.31
N ARG A 927 -40.62 43.51 11.15
CA ARG A 927 -39.55 44.20 11.89
C ARG A 927 -38.90 43.31 12.94
N VAL A 928 -39.64 42.37 13.52
CA VAL A 928 -39.15 41.50 14.60
C VAL A 928 -38.19 40.47 14.03
N LEU A 929 -38.58 39.84 12.91
CA LEU A 929 -37.73 38.87 12.23
C LEU A 929 -36.42 39.51 11.73
N LYS A 930 -36.52 40.70 11.12
CA LYS A 930 -35.35 41.45 10.66
C LYS A 930 -34.38 41.76 11.81
N ASP A 931 -34.88 42.24 12.95
CA ASP A 931 -34.05 42.57 14.12
C ASP A 931 -33.31 41.34 14.67
N LEU A 932 -33.92 40.15 14.62
CA LEU A 932 -33.26 38.89 15.00
C LEU A 932 -32.12 38.50 14.05
N TYR A 933 -32.31 38.65 12.73
CA TYR A 933 -31.26 38.40 11.74
C TYR A 933 -30.12 39.41 11.87
N VAL A 934 -30.42 40.70 12.02
CA VAL A 934 -29.41 41.75 12.27
C VAL A 934 -28.60 41.41 13.53
N ARG A 935 -29.28 41.00 14.61
CA ARG A 935 -28.60 40.59 15.85
C ARG A 935 -27.63 39.44 15.67
N THR A 936 -28.07 38.38 15.04
CA THR A 936 -27.27 37.16 14.90
C THR A 936 -26.13 37.35 13.90
N VAL A 937 -26.41 37.94 12.73
CA VAL A 937 -25.42 38.17 11.66
C VAL A 937 -24.31 39.11 12.14
N MET A 938 -24.66 40.24 12.77
CA MET A 938 -23.63 41.18 13.24
C MET A 938 -22.83 40.64 14.43
N THR A 939 -23.44 39.82 15.29
CA THR A 939 -22.70 39.13 16.37
C THR A 939 -21.67 38.15 15.80
N CYS A 940 -22.07 37.31 14.82
CA CYS A 940 -21.14 36.42 14.13
C CYS A 940 -20.05 37.18 13.35
N TYR A 941 -20.40 38.27 12.67
CA TYR A 941 -19.44 39.13 11.97
C TYR A 941 -18.39 39.69 12.93
N PHE A 942 -18.81 40.16 14.12
CA PHE A 942 -17.91 40.67 15.14
C PHE A 942 -16.99 39.56 15.70
N SER A 943 -17.50 38.35 15.93
CA SER A 943 -16.69 37.22 16.39
C SER A 943 -15.60 36.80 15.37
N LEU A 944 -15.84 36.99 14.07
CA LEU A 944 -14.89 36.64 13.01
C LEU A 944 -13.76 37.68 12.83
N PHE A 945 -14.01 38.96 13.14
CA PHE A 945 -13.03 40.05 12.96
C PHE A 945 -12.39 40.57 14.26
N GLY A 946 -12.99 40.32 15.43
CA GLY A 946 -12.40 40.70 16.72
C GLY A 946 -12.76 42.11 17.21
N VAL A 947 -11.96 42.60 18.16
CA VAL A 947 -12.30 43.76 19.04
C VAL A 947 -12.46 45.08 18.27
N ASP A 948 -11.74 45.24 17.16
CA ASP A 948 -11.73 46.44 16.32
C ASP A 948 -11.96 46.05 14.85
N ASN A 949 -12.85 46.75 14.15
CA ASN A 949 -13.18 46.57 12.72
C ASN A 949 -11.98 46.85 11.77
N MET A 950 -10.72 46.65 12.20
CA MET A 950 -9.51 46.80 11.42
C MET A 950 -9.47 45.88 10.20
N ILE A 951 -8.72 46.30 9.18
CA ILE A 951 -8.52 45.51 7.96
C ILE A 951 -7.85 44.19 8.37
N PRO A 952 -8.45 43.03 8.07
CA PRO A 952 -7.88 41.75 8.48
C PRO A 952 -6.54 41.54 7.81
N SER A 953 -5.51 41.17 8.58
CA SER A 953 -4.24 40.77 7.98
C SER A 953 -4.37 39.42 7.26
N PRO A 954 -3.49 39.11 6.29
CA PRO A 954 -3.51 37.80 5.62
C PRO A 954 -3.40 36.62 6.61
N GLY A 955 -2.58 36.77 7.66
CA GLY A 955 -2.48 35.79 8.73
C GLY A 955 -3.73 35.68 9.61
N HIS A 956 -4.53 36.74 9.72
CA HIS A 956 -5.86 36.70 10.34
C HIS A 956 -6.83 35.87 9.50
N ILE A 957 -6.86 36.13 8.18
CA ILE A 957 -7.73 35.39 7.24
C ILE A 957 -7.41 33.90 7.26
N LEU A 958 -6.14 33.54 7.23
CA LEU A 958 -5.70 32.15 7.30
C LEU A 958 -6.14 31.47 8.61
N ARG A 959 -5.94 32.14 9.76
CA ARG A 959 -6.35 31.59 11.07
C ARG A 959 -7.85 31.34 11.15
N VAL A 960 -8.67 32.32 10.74
CA VAL A 960 -10.13 32.19 10.74
C VAL A 960 -10.58 31.13 9.72
N TYR A 961 -9.95 31.04 8.54
CA TYR A 961 -10.24 29.98 7.56
C TYR A 961 -10.01 28.57 8.13
N SER A 962 -8.93 28.41 8.91
CA SER A 962 -8.60 27.18 9.62
C SER A 962 -9.50 26.89 10.83
N GLY A 963 -10.40 27.80 11.20
CA GLY A 963 -11.32 27.64 12.33
C GLY A 963 -10.81 28.23 13.65
N VAL A 964 -9.68 28.94 13.65
CA VAL A 964 -9.16 29.63 14.84
C VAL A 964 -9.65 31.07 14.84
N LEU A 965 -10.59 31.37 15.75
CA LEU A 965 -11.16 32.70 15.89
C LEU A 965 -10.26 33.65 16.72
N PRO A 966 -10.27 34.95 16.45
CA PRO A 966 -9.64 35.96 17.31
C PRO A 966 -10.36 36.09 18.65
N TRP A 967 -9.65 36.59 19.66
CA TRP A 967 -10.28 36.97 20.92
C TRP A 967 -11.31 38.09 20.70
N SER A 968 -12.53 37.88 21.19
CA SER A 968 -13.61 38.87 21.15
C SER A 968 -14.62 38.61 22.27
N LEU A 969 -15.41 39.62 22.62
CA LEU A 969 -16.49 39.51 23.62
C LEU A 969 -17.60 38.51 23.23
N ALA A 970 -17.66 38.11 21.96
CA ALA A 970 -18.65 37.19 21.42
C ALA A 970 -18.00 35.85 20.96
N LEU A 971 -16.74 35.60 21.34
CA LEU A 971 -16.02 34.37 21.01
C LEU A 971 -16.64 33.16 21.72
N ASP A 972 -16.77 33.23 23.05
CA ASP A 972 -17.31 32.15 23.88
C ASP A 972 -18.73 31.80 23.45
N TRP A 973 -19.55 32.82 23.20
CA TRP A 973 -20.91 32.68 22.69
C TRP A 973 -21.02 31.92 21.35
N LEU A 974 -20.10 32.15 20.41
CA LEU A 974 -20.11 31.46 19.12
C LEU A 974 -19.54 30.05 19.26
N THR A 975 -18.52 29.87 20.09
CA THR A 975 -17.85 28.58 20.34
C THR A 975 -18.76 27.59 21.07
N GLU A 976 -19.59 28.07 22.00
CA GLU A 976 -20.64 27.28 22.68
C GLU A 976 -21.74 26.77 21.72
N LYS A 977 -21.81 27.30 20.49
CA LYS A 977 -22.86 27.00 19.49
C LYS A 977 -22.26 26.35 18.24
N PRO A 978 -22.00 25.03 18.23
CA PRO A 978 -21.26 24.37 17.17
C PRO A 978 -21.92 24.50 15.79
N ASP A 979 -23.25 24.41 15.70
CA ASP A 979 -23.98 24.55 14.43
C ASP A 979 -23.82 25.96 13.82
N LEU A 980 -23.95 26.99 14.65
CA LEU A 980 -23.82 28.38 14.21
C LEU A 980 -22.38 28.72 13.85
N PHE A 981 -21.42 28.21 14.63
CA PHE A 981 -19.99 28.34 14.35
C PHE A 981 -19.62 27.73 13.00
N GLN A 982 -20.10 26.52 12.68
CA GLN A 982 -19.85 25.88 11.39
C GLN A 982 -20.48 26.66 10.23
N LEU A 983 -21.68 27.23 10.40
CA LEU A 983 -22.32 28.09 9.38
C LEU A 983 -21.57 29.41 9.18
N ALA A 984 -21.11 30.04 10.27
CA ALA A 984 -20.31 31.26 10.22
C ALA A 984 -18.94 31.02 9.53
N LEU A 985 -18.29 29.90 9.86
CA LEU A 985 -17.04 29.47 9.23
C LEU A 985 -17.24 29.18 7.73
N LYS A 986 -18.35 28.50 7.37
CA LYS A 986 -18.72 28.26 5.98
C LYS A 986 -18.94 29.57 5.21
N ALA A 987 -19.65 30.54 5.81
CA ALA A 987 -19.85 31.87 5.22
C ALA A 987 -18.52 32.60 4.97
N PHE A 988 -17.59 32.53 5.94
CA PHE A 988 -16.26 33.10 5.81
C PHE A 988 -15.49 32.48 4.63
N ARG A 989 -15.49 31.14 4.52
CA ARG A 989 -14.85 30.40 3.42
C ARG A 989 -15.44 30.75 2.05
N TYR A 990 -16.77 30.86 1.95
CA TYR A 990 -17.45 31.26 0.71
C TYR A 990 -17.12 32.70 0.30
N THR A 991 -17.07 33.61 1.28
CA THR A 991 -16.71 35.00 1.02
C THR A 991 -15.26 35.12 0.54
N LEU A 992 -14.35 34.30 1.08
CA LEU A 992 -12.96 34.28 0.62
C LEU A 992 -12.86 33.81 -0.83
N LYS A 993 -13.58 32.73 -1.19
CA LYS A 993 -13.63 32.26 -2.57
C LYS A 993 -14.24 33.31 -3.50
N LEU A 994 -15.31 33.97 -3.08
CA LEU A 994 -15.94 35.06 -3.84
C LEU A 994 -14.98 36.23 -4.10
N MET A 995 -14.20 36.64 -3.09
CA MET A 995 -13.19 37.69 -3.24
C MET A 995 -12.14 37.31 -4.30
N ILE A 996 -11.68 36.06 -4.29
CA ILE A 996 -10.71 35.55 -5.28
C ILE A 996 -11.34 35.52 -6.68
N ASP A 997 -12.59 35.09 -6.79
CA ASP A 997 -13.30 35.02 -8.07
C ASP A 997 -13.56 36.42 -8.63
N LYS A 998 -13.95 37.40 -7.79
CA LYS A 998 -14.09 38.81 -8.19
C LYS A 998 -12.78 39.42 -8.67
N ALA A 999 -11.68 39.12 -7.97
CA ALA A 999 -10.36 39.59 -8.38
C ALA A 999 -9.89 38.96 -9.71
N SER A 1000 -10.33 37.73 -10.01
CA SER A 1000 -9.88 36.97 -11.18
C SER A 1000 -10.78 37.13 -12.42
N LEU A 1001 -12.09 37.16 -12.22
CA LEU A 1001 -13.13 37.16 -13.27
C LEU A 1001 -13.79 38.53 -13.46
N GLY A 1002 -13.57 39.47 -12.53
CA GLY A 1002 -14.22 40.78 -12.48
C GLY A 1002 -15.35 40.87 -11.45
N PRO A 1003 -15.82 42.08 -11.13
CA PRO A 1003 -16.84 42.29 -10.11
C PRO A 1003 -18.19 41.68 -10.48
N VAL A 1004 -18.94 41.23 -9.48
CA VAL A 1004 -20.32 40.76 -9.65
C VAL A 1004 -21.26 41.96 -9.53
N GLU A 1005 -21.81 42.42 -10.65
CA GLU A 1005 -22.61 43.65 -10.70
C GLU A 1005 -24.06 43.47 -10.19
N ASP A 1006 -24.64 42.26 -10.33
CA ASP A 1006 -26.06 42.00 -10.03
C ASP A 1006 -26.28 41.08 -8.81
N PHE A 1007 -27.34 41.36 -8.03
CA PHE A 1007 -27.81 40.50 -6.93
C PHE A 1007 -28.14 39.07 -7.38
N LYS A 1008 -28.69 38.91 -8.59
CA LYS A 1008 -28.94 37.58 -9.17
C LYS A 1008 -27.64 36.84 -9.49
N GLY A 1009 -26.62 37.56 -9.96
CA GLY A 1009 -25.29 36.99 -10.20
C GLY A 1009 -24.69 36.45 -8.89
N LEU A 1010 -24.84 37.19 -7.79
CA LEU A 1010 -24.35 36.77 -6.48
C LEU A 1010 -25.07 35.50 -5.95
N ILE A 1011 -26.39 35.39 -6.11
CA ILE A 1011 -27.13 34.15 -5.75
C ILE A 1011 -26.61 32.97 -6.57
N ASN A 1012 -26.48 33.12 -7.89
CA ASN A 1012 -26.01 32.03 -8.76
C ASN A 1012 -24.61 31.53 -8.32
N CYS A 1013 -23.69 32.43 -7.98
CA CYS A 1013 -22.36 32.05 -7.47
C CYS A 1013 -22.45 31.26 -6.15
N LEU A 1014 -23.31 31.69 -5.22
CA LEU A 1014 -23.47 31.01 -3.92
C LEU A 1014 -24.16 29.65 -4.05
N GLU A 1015 -25.10 29.51 -4.98
CA GLU A 1015 -25.72 28.23 -5.31
C GLU A 1015 -24.72 27.26 -5.96
N GLU A 1016 -23.87 27.76 -6.86
CA GLU A 1016 -22.76 26.98 -7.44
C GLU A 1016 -21.79 26.50 -6.35
N TYR A 1017 -21.44 27.36 -5.39
CA TYR A 1017 -20.56 26.96 -4.28
C TYR A 1017 -21.18 25.86 -3.40
N GLU A 1018 -22.51 25.83 -3.25
CA GLU A 1018 -23.22 24.80 -2.48
C GLU A 1018 -23.27 23.46 -3.23
N SER A 1019 -23.58 23.48 -4.53
CA SER A 1019 -23.76 22.26 -5.33
C SER A 1019 -22.44 21.66 -5.79
N ASP A 1020 -21.56 22.47 -6.37
CA ASP A 1020 -20.46 22.00 -7.21
C ASP A 1020 -19.11 22.08 -6.50
N TRP A 1021 -18.98 22.97 -5.51
CA TRP A 1021 -17.75 23.17 -4.76
C TRP A 1021 -17.76 22.49 -3.38
N TYR A 1022 -16.57 22.12 -2.91
CA TYR A 1022 -16.30 21.95 -1.49
C TYR A 1022 -15.15 22.89 -1.09
N ILE A 1023 -15.41 23.77 -0.12
CA ILE A 1023 -14.50 24.81 0.31
C ILE A 1023 -14.15 24.55 1.78
N GLY A 1024 -12.92 24.12 2.05
CA GLY A 1024 -12.51 23.68 3.39
C GLY A 1024 -11.03 23.36 3.53
N LEU A 1025 -10.67 22.64 4.60
CA LEU A 1025 -9.30 22.18 4.81
C LEU A 1025 -9.12 20.79 4.22
N VAL A 1026 -7.94 20.51 3.66
CA VAL A 1026 -7.60 19.17 3.13
C VAL A 1026 -7.59 18.10 4.23
N SER A 1027 -7.35 18.50 5.48
CA SER A 1027 -7.39 17.63 6.66
C SER A 1027 -8.81 17.26 7.11
N ASP A 1028 -9.85 17.96 6.66
CA ASP A 1028 -11.23 17.74 7.11
C ASP A 1028 -11.76 16.38 6.60
N GLU A 1029 -12.51 15.64 7.43
CA GLU A 1029 -13.16 14.38 6.97
C GLU A 1029 -14.15 14.63 5.83
N LYS A 1030 -14.88 15.76 5.89
CA LYS A 1030 -15.79 16.22 4.85
C LYS A 1030 -15.09 16.48 3.51
N TRP A 1031 -13.80 16.83 3.51
CA TRP A 1031 -13.00 16.92 2.27
C TRP A 1031 -12.87 15.54 1.64
N LYS A 1032 -12.56 14.53 2.46
CA LYS A 1032 -12.43 13.14 1.99
C LYS A 1032 -13.74 12.62 1.42
N GLU A 1033 -14.85 12.90 2.09
CA GLU A 1033 -16.19 12.57 1.62
C GLU A 1033 -16.52 13.26 0.28
N ALA A 1034 -16.21 14.55 0.15
CA ALA A 1034 -16.45 15.32 -1.08
C ALA A 1034 -15.67 14.76 -2.29
N VAL A 1035 -14.41 14.35 -2.06
CA VAL A 1035 -13.59 13.68 -3.08
C VAL A 1035 -14.22 12.35 -3.49
N LEU A 1036 -14.65 11.52 -2.54
CA LEU A 1036 -15.28 10.23 -2.81
C LEU A 1036 -16.66 10.36 -3.49
N GLN A 1037 -17.37 11.46 -3.24
CA GLN A 1037 -18.63 11.82 -3.92
C GLN A 1037 -18.41 12.45 -5.31
N GLU A 1038 -17.16 12.60 -5.75
CA GLU A 1038 -16.78 13.24 -7.02
C GLU A 1038 -17.35 14.65 -7.22
N LYS A 1039 -17.38 15.48 -6.17
CA LYS A 1039 -17.75 16.89 -6.29
C LYS A 1039 -16.89 17.60 -7.36
N PRO A 1040 -17.46 18.33 -8.34
CA PRO A 1040 -16.72 18.90 -9.46
C PRO A 1040 -15.47 19.70 -9.07
N TYR A 1041 -15.58 20.54 -8.03
CA TYR A 1041 -14.51 21.45 -7.65
C TYR A 1041 -14.22 21.42 -6.15
N LEU A 1042 -12.94 21.56 -5.80
CA LEU A 1042 -12.45 21.57 -4.42
C LEU A 1042 -11.55 22.80 -4.24
N PHE A 1043 -11.69 23.49 -3.11
CA PHE A 1043 -10.87 24.67 -2.80
C PHE A 1043 -10.37 24.62 -1.35
N SER A 1044 -9.06 24.74 -1.19
CA SER A 1044 -8.42 24.86 0.12
C SER A 1044 -7.41 26.00 0.14
N LEU A 1045 -7.24 26.62 1.31
CA LEU A 1045 -6.22 27.64 1.57
C LEU A 1045 -5.15 27.04 2.50
N GLY A 1046 -3.89 27.20 2.13
CA GLY A 1046 -2.73 26.80 2.93
C GLY A 1046 -1.65 27.89 2.93
N TYR A 1047 -0.69 27.75 3.84
CA TYR A 1047 0.48 28.61 3.93
C TYR A 1047 1.75 27.83 3.60
N ASP A 1048 2.57 28.35 2.70
CA ASP A 1048 3.86 27.73 2.34
C ASP A 1048 4.98 28.25 3.25
N PRO A 1049 5.51 27.45 4.19
CA PRO A 1049 6.58 27.87 5.08
C PRO A 1049 7.94 28.04 4.37
N ASN A 1050 8.12 27.47 3.17
CA ASN A 1050 9.42 27.48 2.47
C ASN A 1050 9.72 28.82 1.78
N MET A 1051 8.72 29.65 1.51
CA MET A 1051 8.92 30.95 0.85
C MET A 1051 9.64 32.00 1.73
N VAL A 1052 9.58 31.87 3.06
CA VAL A 1052 10.23 32.80 4.00
C VAL A 1052 11.75 32.63 4.02
N ARG A 1053 12.27 31.41 3.76
CA ARG A 1053 13.73 31.14 3.75
C ARG A 1053 14.47 31.72 2.54
N LEU A 1054 13.77 32.12 1.47
CA LEU A 1054 14.39 32.64 0.25
C LEU A 1054 14.56 34.17 0.24
N LYS A 1055 14.10 34.86 1.28
CA LYS A 1055 14.22 36.34 1.43
C LYS A 1055 15.01 36.78 2.67
N MET A 1056 15.74 35.87 3.33
CA MET A 1056 16.72 36.21 4.38
C MET A 1056 18.14 36.00 3.89
#